data_AF-A0A9W6ZET1-F1
#
_entry.id   AF-A0A9W6ZET1-F1
#
_cell.length_a   1.000
_cell.length_b   1.000
_cell.length_c   1.000
_cell.angle_alpha   90.00
_cell.angle_beta   90.00
_cell.angle_gamma   90.00
#
_symmetry.space_group_name_H-M   'P 1'
#
loop_
_entity.id
_entity.type
_entity.pdbx_description
1 polymer ?
#
loop_
_entity_poly.entity_id
_entity_poly.type
_entity_poly.pdbx_seq_one_letter_code
_entity_poly.pdbx_strand_id
1 'polypeptide(L)'
;MSQLSSIIGLLTLSPTLIQGLTIPLAPPDTLASAQSQVREAIAKGCQEEIYVDISPGVYDVSTLTFDSGDTLPSGFSTTYRVSPRSVTGFSTTYRADSPGSPGSVTLTGGEQLDPSLFVAVDNSPLLSYDLSQNGFTSENIGELDTGMLGNCANQKAELSSPNIDITLARFPNIDNQTNLWNFAHINSTCINSDSEDPCLSNFTVTGEDAARFSKYQNTDDLDLWLHGYWSFDWADNHVHVTSINANDTHATFNIDPDTPPVYGFLPGARFVVENVLSELDTPNEYYIDKSTATLYVSSSIPSLENLSVSKAKTLLSFDKASNINLEGLSFAYAQGSAITGKNNNNITISNCTVSNVGAVGIDLDGSNIQISDTSISHCGCGGISITGGDRATLTPSNNVVLRSSISNYATWKRTYQPGVHFDGIGDTIKECEVFNAPHEGIAGMGNDHLFDSNFVHDVCFESSDAGAFYTGRSWSNRGNVVVNNRFENIRPLTPTVLGYTQVQGLYLDDQMSGYTIRNNTFVNCMQAMLIGGGRDNVIDSNTFVDCDSGVVFDNRGLTWDLDNCPEGGAFQADLESLNYQQDPWASAYPDVVYIWDGGDEKPCTPQHNEFTSNSFCRCGSAVAAYDGAENDNTIKDNLVVDDC
;
A
#
# COMPACT_ATOMS: atom_id res chain seq x y z
N MET A 1 -36.06 60.90 -18.15
CA MET A 1 -37.04 60.75 -19.27
C MET A 1 -36.25 60.23 -20.46
N SER A 2 -36.49 59.11 -21.13
CA SER A 2 -37.55 58.09 -21.07
C SER A 2 -37.16 56.93 -22.01
N GLN A 3 -37.33 55.68 -21.53
CA GLN A 3 -37.72 54.42 -22.21
C GLN A 3 -36.85 53.84 -23.37
N LEU A 4 -36.35 52.59 -23.33
CA LEU A 4 -36.93 51.22 -23.29
C LEU A 4 -37.32 50.61 -24.65
N SER A 5 -36.96 49.32 -24.83
CA SER A 5 -37.39 48.29 -25.83
C SER A 5 -36.63 48.26 -27.19
N SER A 6 -36.22 47.13 -27.83
CA SER A 6 -36.45 45.67 -27.65
C SER A 6 -35.64 44.81 -28.67
N ILE A 7 -35.54 43.49 -28.39
CA ILE A 7 -35.39 42.30 -29.31
C ILE A 7 -33.99 42.04 -29.94
N ILE A 8 -33.22 41.04 -29.47
CA ILE A 8 -33.29 39.57 -29.66
C ILE A 8 -32.98 39.10 -31.09
N GLY A 9 -31.91 38.30 -31.22
CA GLY A 9 -31.83 37.18 -32.16
C GLY A 9 -30.68 37.20 -33.16
N LEU A 10 -29.63 36.41 -32.89
CA LEU A 10 -29.15 35.38 -33.83
C LEU A 10 -28.15 34.43 -33.13
N LEU A 11 -28.65 33.22 -32.90
CA LEU A 11 -27.95 32.01 -32.51
C LEU A 11 -27.02 31.51 -33.62
N THR A 12 -25.88 30.93 -33.23
CA THR A 12 -25.43 29.60 -33.70
C THR A 12 -24.66 28.88 -32.58
N LEU A 13 -25.26 27.80 -32.06
CA LEU A 13 -24.72 26.77 -31.17
C LEU A 13 -23.68 25.88 -31.93
N SER A 14 -22.80 25.06 -31.35
CA SER A 14 -22.77 24.37 -30.06
C SER A 14 -21.33 23.98 -29.68
N PRO A 15 -21.00 23.88 -28.38
CA PRO A 15 -20.61 22.61 -27.79
C PRO A 15 -21.81 22.10 -27.00
N THR A 16 -22.04 20.80 -26.98
CA THR A 16 -23.10 20.13 -26.24
C THR A 16 -23.10 20.64 -24.78
N LEU A 17 -24.02 21.56 -24.46
CA LEU A 17 -24.31 21.89 -23.06
C LEU A 17 -24.93 20.62 -22.47
N ILE A 18 -24.17 19.93 -21.64
CA ILE A 18 -24.78 19.06 -20.64
C ILE A 18 -25.61 20.01 -19.76
N GLN A 19 -26.94 19.87 -19.80
CA GLN A 19 -27.81 20.52 -18.80
C GLN A 19 -27.50 19.83 -17.48
N GLY A 20 -26.80 20.54 -16.59
CA GLY A 20 -26.46 20.07 -15.25
C GLY A 20 -26.35 21.24 -14.29
N LEU A 21 -26.59 20.98 -13.02
CA LEU A 21 -26.50 21.97 -11.95
C LEU A 21 -25.01 22.23 -11.64
N THR A 22 -24.56 23.48 -11.77
CA THR A 22 -23.19 23.86 -11.42
C THR A 22 -23.14 24.63 -10.09
N ILE A 23 -22.32 24.15 -9.17
CA ILE A 23 -22.04 24.76 -7.87
C ILE A 23 -20.57 25.26 -7.90
N PRO A 24 -20.32 26.57 -8.03
CA PRO A 24 -18.96 27.11 -7.96
C PRO A 24 -18.47 27.15 -6.52
N LEU A 25 -17.20 26.81 -6.30
CA LEU A 25 -16.53 26.87 -5.00
C LEU A 25 -15.20 27.63 -5.13
N ALA A 26 -15.01 28.67 -4.30
CA ALA A 26 -13.78 29.47 -4.28
C ALA A 26 -13.17 29.47 -2.87
N PRO A 27 -11.84 29.56 -2.70
CA PRO A 27 -11.26 29.71 -1.37
C PRO A 27 -11.68 31.04 -0.74
N PRO A 28 -12.03 31.11 0.56
CA PRO A 28 -11.90 30.06 1.58
C PRO A 28 -13.21 29.27 1.86
N ASP A 29 -14.12 29.12 0.90
CA ASP A 29 -15.33 28.30 1.08
C ASP A 29 -14.97 26.82 1.32
N THR A 30 -15.83 26.09 2.03
CA THR A 30 -15.57 24.69 2.44
C THR A 30 -16.26 23.69 1.51
N LEU A 31 -15.64 22.53 1.29
CA LEU A 31 -16.27 21.41 0.57
C LEU A 31 -17.59 20.96 1.23
N ALA A 32 -17.68 21.01 2.56
CA ALA A 32 -18.90 20.69 3.30
C ALA A 32 -20.09 21.60 2.93
N SER A 33 -19.83 22.87 2.63
CA SER A 33 -20.87 23.80 2.17
C SER A 33 -21.36 23.47 0.75
N ALA A 34 -20.48 23.05 -0.15
CA ALA A 34 -20.84 22.58 -1.48
C ALA A 34 -21.65 21.26 -1.39
N GLN A 35 -21.19 20.29 -0.59
CA GLN A 35 -21.91 19.04 -0.36
C GLN A 35 -23.32 19.28 0.19
N SER A 36 -23.48 20.23 1.12
CA SER A 36 -24.81 20.57 1.65
C SER A 36 -25.78 21.06 0.55
N GLN A 37 -25.27 21.81 -0.43
CA GLN A 37 -26.06 22.26 -1.58
C GLN A 37 -26.38 21.11 -2.54
N VAL A 38 -25.45 20.19 -2.77
CA VAL A 38 -25.68 18.94 -3.53
C VAL A 38 -26.81 18.15 -2.88
N ARG A 39 -26.72 17.89 -1.57
CA ARG A 39 -27.74 17.17 -0.79
C ARG A 39 -29.10 17.86 -0.86
N GLU A 40 -29.14 19.19 -0.80
CA GLU A 40 -30.38 19.95 -0.96
C GLU A 40 -31.00 19.77 -2.35
N ALA A 41 -30.19 19.76 -3.41
CA ALA A 41 -30.65 19.50 -4.77
C ALA A 41 -31.19 18.07 -4.92
N ILE A 42 -30.47 17.07 -4.41
CA ILE A 42 -30.90 15.66 -4.41
C ILE A 42 -32.21 15.49 -3.65
N ALA A 43 -32.33 16.08 -2.45
CA ALA A 43 -33.55 16.04 -1.65
C ALA A 43 -34.77 16.69 -2.33
N LYS A 44 -34.54 17.62 -3.28
CA LYS A 44 -35.58 18.23 -4.13
C LYS A 44 -35.91 17.41 -5.39
N GLY A 45 -35.29 16.24 -5.56
CA GLY A 45 -35.54 15.32 -6.67
C GLY A 45 -34.72 15.64 -7.93
N CYS A 46 -33.48 16.12 -7.77
CA CYS A 46 -32.55 16.31 -8.88
C CYS A 46 -32.39 15.01 -9.71
N GLN A 47 -32.50 15.14 -11.04
CA GLN A 47 -32.31 14.07 -12.03
C GLN A 47 -31.50 14.62 -13.20
N GLU A 48 -30.40 15.27 -12.88
CA GLU A 48 -29.41 15.81 -13.81
C GLU A 48 -28.01 15.68 -13.20
N GLU A 49 -26.98 15.79 -14.04
CA GLU A 49 -25.59 15.84 -13.56
C GLU A 49 -25.39 17.05 -12.64
N ILE A 50 -24.66 16.87 -11.55
CA ILE A 50 -24.25 17.96 -10.67
C ILE A 50 -22.73 18.13 -10.78
N TYR A 51 -22.28 19.36 -11.02
CA TYR A 51 -20.86 19.70 -11.07
C TYR A 51 -20.51 20.64 -9.92
N VAL A 52 -19.57 20.23 -9.08
CA VAL A 52 -18.93 21.09 -8.08
C VAL A 52 -17.58 21.55 -8.65
N ASP A 53 -17.56 22.78 -9.18
CA ASP A 53 -16.37 23.37 -9.81
C ASP A 53 -15.53 24.10 -8.74
N ILE A 54 -14.37 23.53 -8.41
CA ILE A 54 -13.51 23.98 -7.31
C ILE A 54 -12.34 24.81 -7.84
N SER A 55 -12.25 26.07 -7.44
CA SER A 55 -11.17 26.95 -7.90
C SER A 55 -9.83 26.52 -7.31
N PRO A 56 -8.69 26.69 -8.02
CA PRO A 56 -7.37 26.34 -7.48
C PRO A 56 -7.08 26.98 -6.12
N GLY A 57 -6.51 26.20 -5.21
CA GLY A 57 -6.26 26.59 -3.83
C GLY A 57 -6.02 25.40 -2.91
N VAL A 58 -5.70 25.70 -1.65
CA VAL A 58 -5.57 24.72 -0.56
C VAL A 58 -6.82 24.80 0.30
N TYR A 59 -7.41 23.65 0.62
CA TYR A 59 -8.65 23.50 1.35
C TYR A 59 -8.45 22.51 2.49
N ASP A 60 -8.61 22.98 3.73
CA ASP A 60 -8.55 22.13 4.91
C ASP A 60 -9.78 21.22 4.99
N VAL A 61 -9.55 19.94 5.25
CA VAL A 61 -10.60 18.93 5.39
C VAL A 61 -10.35 18.12 6.64
N SER A 62 -11.28 18.19 7.60
CA SER A 62 -11.23 17.39 8.84
C SER A 62 -11.73 15.95 8.62
N THR A 63 -12.77 15.79 7.81
CA THR A 63 -13.28 14.58 7.13
C THR A 63 -14.59 14.98 6.45
N LEU A 64 -14.81 14.62 5.19
CA LEU A 64 -16.07 14.79 4.48
C LEU A 64 -16.65 13.42 4.12
N THR A 65 -17.81 13.08 4.69
CA THR A 65 -18.47 11.79 4.46
C THR A 65 -19.53 11.90 3.38
N PHE A 66 -19.41 11.09 2.34
CA PHE A 66 -20.42 10.83 1.32
C PHE A 66 -21.25 9.61 1.72
N ASP A 67 -22.57 9.77 1.69
CA ASP A 67 -23.51 8.70 2.04
C ASP A 67 -24.70 8.67 1.07
N SER A 68 -25.75 7.94 1.43
CA SER A 68 -27.00 7.86 0.65
C SER A 68 -27.63 9.22 0.31
N GLY A 69 -27.37 10.27 1.10
CA GLY A 69 -27.83 11.64 0.84
C GLY A 69 -27.09 12.35 -0.30
N ASP A 70 -25.91 11.86 -0.68
CA ASP A 70 -25.10 12.36 -1.81
C ASP A 70 -25.31 11.55 -3.09
N THR A 71 -26.12 10.49 -3.00
CA THR A 71 -26.31 9.52 -4.08
C THR A 71 -27.43 9.98 -5.02
N LEU A 72 -27.07 10.28 -6.26
CA LEU A 72 -28.03 10.50 -7.34
C LEU A 72 -28.60 9.17 -7.88
N PRO A 73 -29.75 9.19 -8.58
CA PRO A 73 -30.26 8.01 -9.27
C PRO A 73 -29.30 7.53 -10.38
N SER A 74 -29.41 6.24 -10.75
CA SER A 74 -28.65 5.67 -11.86
C SER A 74 -28.79 6.49 -13.15
N GLY A 75 -27.65 6.78 -13.80
CA GLY A 75 -27.56 7.59 -15.00
C GLY A 75 -27.19 9.05 -14.78
N PHE A 76 -27.08 9.51 -13.52
CA PHE A 76 -26.61 10.84 -13.16
C PHE A 76 -25.55 10.75 -12.07
N SER A 77 -24.56 11.65 -12.08
CA SER A 77 -23.50 11.69 -11.08
C SER A 77 -23.28 13.08 -10.50
N THR A 78 -22.69 13.12 -9.30
CA THR A 78 -22.11 14.35 -8.75
C THR A 78 -20.61 14.33 -9.00
N THR A 79 -20.10 15.30 -9.75
CA THR A 79 -18.68 15.41 -10.08
C THR A 79 -18.03 16.58 -9.33
N TYR A 80 -17.09 16.28 -8.44
CA TYR A 80 -16.22 17.25 -7.78
C TYR A 80 -14.94 17.39 -8.59
N ARG A 81 -14.67 18.57 -9.14
CA ARG A 81 -13.54 18.76 -10.05
C ARG A 81 -12.87 20.11 -9.93
N VAL A 82 -11.64 20.20 -10.41
CA VAL A 82 -10.98 21.50 -10.62
C VAL A 82 -11.78 22.33 -11.63
N SER A 83 -12.07 23.58 -11.26
CA SER A 83 -12.74 24.55 -12.12
C SER A 83 -12.00 24.66 -13.46
N PRO A 84 -12.68 24.52 -14.61
CA PRO A 84 -12.05 24.71 -15.91
C PRO A 84 -11.46 26.12 -15.99
N ARG A 85 -10.14 26.25 -16.18
CA ARG A 85 -9.58 27.56 -16.55
C ARG A 85 -10.16 27.96 -17.90
N SER A 86 -10.81 29.12 -17.96
CA SER A 86 -11.14 29.77 -19.23
C SER A 86 -9.85 30.27 -19.90
N VAL A 87 -9.07 29.37 -20.47
CA VAL A 87 -8.06 29.74 -21.47
C VAL A 87 -8.81 29.80 -22.79
N THR A 88 -8.92 31.00 -23.36
CA THR A 88 -9.48 31.20 -24.70
C THR A 88 -8.86 30.24 -25.71
N GLY A 89 -9.58 29.17 -26.08
CA GLY A 89 -9.26 28.33 -27.24
C GLY A 89 -8.84 26.87 -26.99
N PHE A 90 -8.53 26.44 -25.77
CA PHE A 90 -8.19 25.02 -25.50
C PHE A 90 -8.65 24.61 -24.09
N SER A 91 -9.43 23.53 -24.00
CA SER A 91 -9.64 22.81 -22.74
C SER A 91 -8.42 21.90 -22.57
N THR A 92 -7.57 22.23 -21.60
CA THR A 92 -6.49 21.35 -21.14
C THR A 92 -6.98 20.72 -19.85
N THR A 93 -7.10 19.39 -19.82
CA THR A 93 -7.22 18.64 -18.56
C THR A 93 -5.87 18.77 -17.85
N TYR A 94 -5.84 19.48 -16.73
CA TYR A 94 -4.61 19.61 -15.94
C TYR A 94 -4.46 18.35 -15.08
N ARG A 95 -3.29 17.70 -15.15
CA ARG A 95 -2.83 16.79 -14.09
C ARG A 95 -2.37 17.67 -12.93
N ALA A 96 -2.75 17.33 -11.71
CA ALA A 96 -2.14 17.93 -10.53
C ALA A 96 -0.76 17.29 -10.33
N ASP A 97 0.29 17.83 -10.94
CA ASP A 97 1.62 17.23 -10.94
C ASP A 97 2.18 16.99 -9.52
N SER A 98 1.77 17.80 -8.53
CA SER A 98 2.03 17.61 -7.09
C SER A 98 1.07 18.47 -6.24
N PRO A 99 0.72 18.08 -4.99
CA PRO A 99 -0.03 18.94 -4.08
C PRO A 99 0.63 20.31 -3.91
N GLY A 100 -0.17 21.39 -3.95
CA GLY A 100 0.32 22.77 -3.86
C GLY A 100 0.89 23.37 -5.15
N SER A 101 0.82 22.67 -6.29
CA SER A 101 1.27 23.21 -7.58
C SER A 101 0.40 24.39 -8.06
N PRO A 102 0.98 25.41 -8.74
CA PRO A 102 0.22 26.54 -9.26
C PRO A 102 -0.92 26.11 -10.20
N GLY A 103 -2.17 26.24 -9.75
CA GLY A 103 -3.36 25.83 -10.52
C GLY A 103 -3.99 24.51 -10.10
N SER A 104 -3.47 23.82 -9.07
CA SER A 104 -4.11 22.64 -8.48
C SER A 104 -5.16 23.00 -7.42
N VAL A 105 -6.03 22.04 -7.12
CA VAL A 105 -6.88 22.03 -5.91
C VAL A 105 -6.29 21.00 -4.97
N THR A 106 -5.89 21.41 -3.78
CA THR A 106 -5.34 20.51 -2.75
C THR A 106 -6.28 20.46 -1.56
N LEU A 107 -6.83 19.27 -1.31
CA LEU A 107 -7.53 18.93 -0.09
C LEU A 107 -6.49 18.42 0.91
N THR A 108 -6.31 19.13 2.01
CA THR A 108 -5.29 18.82 3.02
C THR A 108 -5.93 18.42 4.34
N GLY A 109 -5.39 17.37 4.94
CA GLY A 109 -5.68 16.96 6.32
C GLY A 109 -4.66 17.50 7.32
N GLY A 110 -3.62 18.17 6.83
CA GLY A 110 -2.52 18.68 7.63
C GLY A 110 -2.63 20.18 7.86
N GLU A 111 -2.11 20.60 9.00
CA GLU A 111 -1.94 22.01 9.35
C GLU A 111 -0.60 22.51 8.77
N GLN A 112 -0.66 23.50 7.88
CA GLN A 112 0.54 24.16 7.36
C GLN A 112 1.16 25.08 8.44
N LEU A 113 2.45 24.90 8.70
CA LEU A 113 3.18 25.66 9.73
C LEU A 113 3.68 27.00 9.19
N ASP A 114 3.62 28.05 10.00
CA ASP A 114 4.19 29.37 9.68
C ASP A 114 5.71 29.35 9.93
N PRO A 115 6.57 29.48 8.90
CA PRO A 115 8.02 29.43 9.04
C PRO A 115 8.58 30.48 10.03
N SER A 116 7.88 31.60 10.21
CA SER A 116 8.32 32.70 11.08
C SER A 116 8.16 32.41 12.58
N LEU A 117 7.43 31.35 12.93
CA LEU A 117 7.18 30.95 14.32
C LEU A 117 8.18 29.89 14.83
N PHE A 118 9.09 29.41 13.97
CA PHE A 118 10.19 28.54 14.42
C PHE A 118 11.21 29.33 15.26
N VAL A 119 11.59 28.75 16.39
CA VAL A 119 12.52 29.36 17.35
C VAL A 119 13.74 28.46 17.53
N ALA A 120 14.93 29.04 17.49
CA ALA A 120 16.18 28.32 17.78
C ALA A 120 16.21 27.79 19.21
N VAL A 121 16.61 26.53 19.38
CA VAL A 121 16.80 25.91 20.69
C VAL A 121 18.19 26.26 21.21
N ASP A 122 18.27 26.80 22.43
CA ASP A 122 19.52 27.27 23.02
C ASP A 122 20.59 26.16 23.08
N ASN A 123 21.80 26.49 22.64
CA ASN A 123 22.97 25.59 22.62
C ASN A 123 22.76 24.27 21.87
N SER A 124 21.84 24.24 20.89
CA SER A 124 21.49 23.05 20.11
C SER A 124 21.38 23.38 18.62
N PRO A 125 21.70 22.45 17.69
CA PRO A 125 21.49 22.66 16.26
C PRO A 125 20.02 22.45 15.85
N LEU A 126 19.06 22.74 16.72
CA LEU A 126 17.64 22.46 16.53
C LEU A 126 16.81 23.74 16.46
N LEU A 127 15.69 23.64 15.75
CA LEU A 127 14.58 24.59 15.79
C LEU A 127 13.40 23.92 16.47
N SER A 128 12.58 24.72 17.15
CA SER A 128 11.35 24.29 17.81
C SER A 128 10.15 25.09 17.32
N TYR A 129 8.98 24.47 17.34
CA TYR A 129 7.70 25.08 17.00
C TYR A 129 6.63 24.59 17.99
N ASP A 130 5.90 25.53 18.60
CA ASP A 130 4.78 25.21 19.49
C ASP A 130 3.54 24.84 18.67
N LEU A 131 3.19 23.55 18.58
CA LEU A 131 2.01 23.09 17.82
C LEU A 131 0.70 23.38 18.57
N SER A 132 0.74 23.68 19.88
CA SER A 132 -0.48 23.97 20.64
C SER A 132 -1.20 25.22 20.13
N GLN A 133 -0.45 26.18 19.54
CA GLN A 133 -1.02 27.36 18.90
C GLN A 133 -1.87 27.04 17.66
N ASN A 134 -1.66 25.87 17.04
CA ASN A 134 -2.47 25.34 15.94
C ASN A 134 -3.51 24.29 16.42
N GLY A 135 -3.74 24.22 17.73
CA GLY A 135 -4.73 23.33 18.34
C GLY A 135 -4.32 21.85 18.36
N PHE A 136 -3.02 21.56 18.29
CA PHE A 136 -2.52 20.21 18.60
C PHE A 136 -2.58 19.95 20.10
N THR A 137 -2.97 18.73 20.45
CA THR A 137 -3.03 18.19 21.81
C THR A 137 -2.29 16.86 21.81
N SER A 138 -1.97 16.35 23.00
CA SER A 138 -1.40 15.02 23.12
C SER A 138 -2.25 13.95 22.42
N GLU A 139 -3.58 14.07 22.50
CA GLU A 139 -4.52 13.12 21.87
C GLU A 139 -4.42 13.10 20.35
N ASN A 140 -4.34 14.26 19.68
CA ASN A 140 -4.29 14.29 18.21
C ASN A 140 -2.87 14.12 17.63
N ILE A 141 -1.83 14.42 18.44
CA ILE A 141 -0.45 14.01 18.12
C ILE A 141 -0.34 12.49 18.14
N GLY A 142 -1.05 11.82 19.06
CA GLY A 142 -1.11 10.37 19.14
C GLY A 142 0.23 9.69 19.42
N GLU A 143 0.29 8.38 19.18
CA GLU A 143 1.44 7.51 19.48
C GLU A 143 1.73 6.59 18.31
N LEU A 144 2.92 5.99 18.28
CA LEU A 144 3.20 4.87 17.39
C LEU A 144 2.32 3.68 17.77
N ASP A 145 2.00 2.85 16.77
CA ASP A 145 1.28 1.60 16.96
C ASP A 145 2.27 0.44 16.78
N THR A 146 2.00 -0.70 17.41
CA THR A 146 2.77 -1.95 17.23
C THR A 146 2.82 -2.36 15.76
N GLY A 147 1.72 -2.13 15.02
CA GLY A 147 1.67 -2.49 13.60
C GLY A 147 1.96 -3.98 13.38
N MET A 148 1.11 -4.85 13.95
CA MET A 148 1.19 -6.30 13.75
C MET A 148 1.13 -6.67 12.25
N LEU A 149 1.44 -7.92 11.90
CA LEU A 149 1.45 -8.41 10.51
C LEU A 149 0.25 -7.92 9.69
N GLY A 150 0.52 -7.25 8.57
CA GLY A 150 -0.51 -6.67 7.67
C GLY A 150 -1.30 -5.49 8.23
N ASN A 151 -1.26 -5.23 9.54
CA ASN A 151 -2.02 -4.15 10.15
C ASN A 151 -1.31 -2.80 9.93
N CYS A 152 -2.01 -1.92 9.22
CA CYS A 152 -1.66 -0.52 9.10
C CYS A 152 -2.60 0.34 9.94
N ALA A 153 -2.10 0.89 11.04
CA ALA A 153 -2.85 1.82 11.88
C ALA A 153 -1.92 2.94 12.34
N ASN A 154 -1.71 3.94 11.47
CA ASN A 154 -0.94 5.12 11.88
C ASN A 154 -1.77 5.99 12.82
N GLN A 155 -1.32 6.08 14.06
CA GLN A 155 -1.98 6.87 15.09
C GLN A 155 -1.20 8.13 15.45
N LYS A 156 0.02 8.30 14.94
CA LYS A 156 0.91 9.43 15.26
C LYS A 156 0.82 10.52 14.20
N ALA A 157 0.93 11.77 14.60
CA ALA A 157 0.99 12.89 13.67
C ALA A 157 2.34 12.91 12.94
N GLU A 158 2.30 13.13 11.63
CA GLU A 158 3.45 13.14 10.75
C GLU A 158 3.78 14.56 10.30
N LEU A 159 5.07 14.90 10.30
CA LEU A 159 5.57 16.08 9.63
C LEU A 159 5.88 15.72 8.18
N SER A 160 5.34 16.47 7.24
CA SER A 160 5.56 16.23 5.82
C SER A 160 5.79 17.52 5.05
N SER A 161 6.37 17.39 3.86
CA SER A 161 6.58 18.46 2.90
C SER A 161 6.37 17.91 1.48
N PRO A 162 5.94 18.73 0.50
CA PRO A 162 5.73 18.23 -0.87
C PRO A 162 6.99 17.64 -1.53
N ASN A 163 8.18 18.07 -1.12
CA ASN A 163 9.45 17.76 -1.83
C ASN A 163 10.57 17.28 -0.90
N ILE A 164 10.27 16.94 0.35
CA ILE A 164 11.26 16.51 1.33
C ILE A 164 10.74 15.24 1.98
N ASP A 165 11.49 14.14 1.81
CA ASP A 165 11.29 12.94 2.60
C ASP A 165 11.75 13.23 4.02
N ILE A 166 10.78 13.31 4.93
CA ILE A 166 10.98 13.62 6.35
C ILE A 166 10.61 12.37 7.16
N THR A 167 11.47 11.97 8.09
CA THR A 167 11.23 10.80 8.96
C THR A 167 11.29 11.20 10.43
N LEU A 168 10.75 10.35 11.30
CA LEU A 168 11.04 10.47 12.73
C LEU A 168 12.55 10.40 12.95
N ALA A 169 13.03 11.13 13.95
CA ALA A 169 14.38 11.02 14.47
C ALA A 169 14.67 9.57 14.82
N ARG A 170 15.72 9.00 14.21
CA ARG A 170 15.97 7.55 14.27
C ARG A 170 17.44 7.20 14.32
N PHE A 171 17.73 5.96 14.71
CA PHE A 171 19.05 5.38 14.55
C PHE A 171 18.96 3.90 14.13
N PRO A 172 19.75 3.45 13.15
CA PRO A 172 20.64 4.26 12.31
C PRO A 172 19.89 5.17 11.31
N ASN A 173 20.58 6.19 10.81
CA ASN A 173 20.03 7.12 9.81
C ASN A 173 19.87 6.44 8.45
N ILE A 174 18.92 6.91 7.64
CA ILE A 174 18.76 6.46 6.24
C ILE A 174 20.01 6.84 5.45
N ASP A 175 20.45 5.95 4.55
CA ASP A 175 21.59 6.22 3.67
C ASP A 175 21.25 7.33 2.67
N ASN A 176 21.99 8.43 2.71
CA ASN A 176 21.68 9.62 1.92
C ASN A 176 22.01 9.52 0.43
N GLN A 177 22.68 8.45 -0.03
CA GLN A 177 23.01 8.22 -1.43
C GLN A 177 22.01 7.27 -2.10
N THR A 178 21.60 6.24 -1.37
CA THR A 178 20.73 5.17 -1.87
C THR A 178 19.28 5.31 -1.43
N ASN A 179 19.00 6.14 -0.41
CA ASN A 179 17.71 6.25 0.28
C ASN A 179 17.24 4.93 0.93
N LEU A 180 18.15 3.97 1.12
CA LEU A 180 17.87 2.70 1.79
C LEU A 180 18.02 2.85 3.31
N TRP A 181 17.22 2.09 4.05
CA TRP A 181 17.30 2.05 5.50
C TRP A 181 18.57 1.32 5.97
N ASN A 182 19.25 1.91 6.94
CA ASN A 182 20.29 1.23 7.72
C ASN A 182 19.70 0.67 9.01
N PHE A 183 20.30 -0.41 9.52
CA PHE A 183 19.79 -1.14 10.68
C PHE A 183 20.88 -1.45 11.72
N ALA A 184 20.52 -1.37 12.99
CA ALA A 184 21.24 -1.99 14.10
C ALA A 184 20.89 -3.49 14.16
N HIS A 185 21.73 -4.29 14.82
CA HIS A 185 21.57 -5.75 14.85
C HIS A 185 21.60 -6.32 16.26
N ILE A 186 20.77 -7.34 16.51
CA ILE A 186 20.76 -8.09 17.77
C ILE A 186 21.94 -9.07 17.79
N ASN A 187 22.77 -9.06 18.85
CA ASN A 187 23.87 -10.03 18.99
C ASN A 187 23.50 -11.22 19.88
N SER A 188 22.71 -10.99 20.93
CA SER A 188 22.28 -12.06 21.84
C SER A 188 20.86 -11.81 22.33
N THR A 189 20.09 -12.88 22.44
CA THR A 189 18.73 -12.87 22.99
C THR A 189 18.74 -13.38 24.43
N CYS A 190 17.59 -13.36 25.10
CA CYS A 190 17.47 -14.01 26.39
C CYS A 190 17.87 -15.49 26.29
N ILE A 191 18.85 -15.92 27.10
CA ILE A 191 19.21 -17.33 27.23
C ILE A 191 18.08 -18.00 28.01
N ASN A 192 17.11 -18.58 27.31
CA ASN A 192 16.29 -19.65 27.87
C ASN A 192 16.66 -20.95 27.15
N SER A 193 17.68 -21.63 27.67
CA SER A 193 18.12 -22.94 27.19
C SER A 193 17.10 -24.06 27.44
N ASP A 194 15.97 -23.78 28.09
CA ASP A 194 15.10 -24.82 28.67
C ASP A 194 13.58 -24.52 28.65
N SER A 195 13.09 -23.58 27.83
CA SER A 195 11.64 -23.38 27.65
C SER A 195 11.28 -23.16 26.18
N GLU A 196 10.21 -23.80 25.71
CA GLU A 196 9.57 -23.63 24.39
C GLU A 196 9.00 -22.21 24.13
N ASP A 197 9.42 -21.20 24.90
CA ASP A 197 8.91 -19.84 24.84
C ASP A 197 9.85 -18.98 23.98
N PRO A 198 9.41 -18.47 22.81
CA PRO A 198 10.22 -17.55 22.01
C PRO A 198 10.62 -16.35 22.87
N CYS A 199 11.81 -15.79 22.65
CA CYS A 199 12.24 -14.64 23.44
C CYS A 199 11.39 -13.41 23.06
N LEU A 200 10.37 -13.09 23.86
CA LEU A 200 9.44 -11.99 23.59
C LEU A 200 9.72 -10.72 24.41
N SER A 201 10.40 -10.85 25.55
CA SER A 201 10.42 -9.79 26.58
C SER A 201 11.65 -8.89 26.57
N ASN A 202 12.78 -9.35 26.01
CA ASN A 202 14.00 -8.56 25.96
C ASN A 202 15.01 -9.10 24.93
N PHE A 203 15.96 -8.26 24.55
CA PHE A 203 17.16 -8.67 23.81
C PHE A 203 18.36 -7.81 24.22
N THR A 204 19.57 -8.26 23.87
CA THR A 204 20.81 -7.57 24.20
C THR A 204 21.65 -7.30 22.96
N VAL A 205 22.12 -6.05 22.84
CA VAL A 205 23.17 -5.64 21.90
C VAL A 205 24.51 -5.55 22.62
N THR A 206 25.59 -5.94 21.95
CA THR A 206 26.94 -5.96 22.53
C THR A 206 27.94 -5.20 21.67
N GLY A 207 29.07 -4.80 22.26
CA GLY A 207 30.16 -4.14 21.53
C GLY A 207 29.95 -2.63 21.36
N GLU A 208 30.43 -2.06 20.25
CA GLU A 208 30.46 -0.60 20.05
C GLU A 208 29.06 0.03 20.02
N ASP A 209 28.06 -0.66 19.46
CA ASP A 209 26.66 -0.19 19.46
C ASP A 209 26.06 -0.14 20.87
N ALA A 210 26.48 -1.02 21.78
CA ALA A 210 25.98 -1.04 23.15
C ALA A 210 26.38 0.23 23.93
N ALA A 211 27.59 0.74 23.72
CA ALA A 211 28.04 1.97 24.33
C ALA A 211 27.19 3.18 23.88
N ARG A 212 26.75 3.20 22.61
CA ARG A 212 25.83 4.25 22.10
C ARG A 212 24.51 4.22 22.85
N PHE A 213 23.94 3.05 23.09
CA PHE A 213 22.62 2.89 23.72
C PHE A 213 22.61 3.25 25.22
N SER A 214 23.77 3.47 25.85
CA SER A 214 23.85 4.02 27.21
C SER A 214 23.18 5.39 27.34
N LYS A 215 23.09 6.17 26.25
CA LYS A 215 22.38 7.45 26.24
C LYS A 215 20.88 7.31 26.48
N TYR A 216 20.29 6.16 26.17
CA TYR A 216 18.86 5.88 26.36
C TYR A 216 18.51 5.40 27.77
N GLN A 217 19.50 5.01 28.58
CA GLN A 217 19.24 4.42 29.91
C GLN A 217 18.57 5.40 30.89
N ASN A 218 18.78 6.70 30.70
CA ASN A 218 18.23 7.75 31.56
C ASN A 218 17.45 8.79 30.75
N THR A 219 16.92 8.43 29.59
CA THR A 219 16.10 9.37 28.83
C THR A 219 14.77 9.52 29.55
N ASP A 220 14.46 10.76 29.93
CA ASP A 220 13.09 11.16 30.22
C ASP A 220 12.22 11.18 28.93
N ASP A 221 12.75 10.71 27.78
CA ASP A 221 11.97 10.41 26.57
C ASP A 221 11.01 9.25 26.89
N LEU A 222 9.79 9.61 27.29
CA LEU A 222 8.74 8.71 27.79
C LEU A 222 8.16 7.76 26.72
N ASP A 223 8.69 7.72 25.49
CA ASP A 223 8.04 7.12 24.32
C ASP A 223 9.06 6.56 23.30
N LEU A 224 9.97 5.69 23.76
CA LEU A 224 11.01 5.06 22.93
C LEU A 224 10.49 3.79 22.25
N TRP A 225 10.53 3.78 20.91
CA TRP A 225 10.07 2.66 20.10
C TRP A 225 11.21 2.08 19.27
N LEU A 226 11.09 0.79 18.97
CA LEU A 226 11.94 0.10 18.03
C LEU A 226 11.09 -0.45 16.89
N HIS A 227 11.57 -0.33 15.67
CA HIS A 227 10.97 -0.93 14.49
C HIS A 227 11.94 -1.96 13.92
N GLY A 228 11.51 -3.22 13.76
CA GLY A 228 12.43 -4.26 13.35
C GLY A 228 11.80 -5.45 12.68
N TYR A 229 12.69 -6.24 12.10
CA TYR A 229 12.44 -7.57 11.55
C TYR A 229 13.07 -8.57 12.54
N TRP A 230 12.25 -9.12 13.42
CA TRP A 230 12.73 -9.76 14.66
C TRP A 230 13.16 -11.22 14.49
N SER A 231 12.53 -11.92 13.55
CA SER A 231 12.84 -13.32 13.23
C SER A 231 12.88 -13.59 11.73
N PHE A 232 11.99 -12.96 10.96
CA PHE A 232 11.87 -13.14 9.52
C PHE A 232 11.73 -11.78 8.83
N ASP A 233 12.42 -11.57 7.71
CA ASP A 233 12.41 -10.28 6.99
C ASP A 233 11.11 -9.99 6.22
N TRP A 234 10.16 -10.93 6.18
CA TRP A 234 8.79 -10.69 5.73
C TRP A 234 7.88 -10.19 6.86
N ALA A 235 8.35 -10.15 8.11
CA ALA A 235 7.56 -9.78 9.29
C ALA A 235 8.21 -8.61 10.04
N ASP A 236 7.83 -7.39 9.70
CA ASP A 236 8.17 -6.21 10.50
C ASP A 236 7.09 -5.91 11.54
N ASN A 237 7.48 -5.34 12.68
CA ASN A 237 6.57 -4.61 13.57
C ASN A 237 7.34 -3.70 14.53
N HIS A 238 6.62 -2.77 15.16
CA HIS A 238 7.13 -1.89 16.20
C HIS A 238 6.95 -2.53 17.58
N VAL A 239 7.91 -2.30 18.46
CA VAL A 239 7.85 -2.70 19.88
C VAL A 239 8.23 -1.51 20.77
N HIS A 240 7.49 -1.34 21.86
CA HIS A 240 7.72 -0.29 22.83
C HIS A 240 8.72 -0.73 23.89
N VAL A 241 9.63 0.18 24.28
CA VAL A 241 10.68 -0.11 25.25
C VAL A 241 10.32 0.48 26.61
N THR A 242 10.22 -0.39 27.61
CA THR A 242 9.90 0.03 28.99
C THR A 242 11.13 0.46 29.79
N SER A 243 12.29 -0.10 29.48
CA SER A 243 13.57 0.26 30.11
C SER A 243 14.76 -0.31 29.36
N ILE A 244 15.91 0.36 29.48
CA ILE A 244 17.18 -0.08 28.91
C ILE A 244 18.22 -0.19 30.02
N ASN A 245 18.91 -1.33 30.11
CA ASN A 245 20.04 -1.53 31.01
C ASN A 245 21.33 -1.58 30.18
N ALA A 246 22.14 -0.52 30.24
CA ALA A 246 23.31 -0.39 29.38
C ALA A 246 24.62 -0.14 30.16
N ASN A 247 25.73 -0.54 29.53
CA ASN A 247 27.11 -0.20 29.85
C ASN A 247 27.93 -0.21 28.55
N ASP A 248 29.24 0.09 28.63
CA ASP A 248 30.14 0.18 27.47
C ASP A 248 30.21 -1.08 26.58
N THR A 249 29.70 -2.22 27.04
CA THR A 249 29.82 -3.51 26.35
C THR A 249 28.48 -4.22 26.11
N HIS A 250 27.42 -3.85 26.83
CA HIS A 250 26.11 -4.51 26.77
C HIS A 250 24.99 -3.49 26.92
N ALA A 251 23.94 -3.60 26.11
CA ALA A 251 22.70 -2.84 26.23
C ALA A 251 21.51 -3.79 26.09
N THR A 252 20.76 -3.99 27.17
CA THR A 252 19.56 -4.84 27.21
C THR A 252 18.32 -3.98 27.14
N PHE A 253 17.50 -4.21 26.12
CA PHE A 253 16.19 -3.56 25.92
C PHE A 253 15.10 -4.45 26.52
N ASN A 254 14.26 -3.88 27.39
CA ASN A 254 13.10 -4.57 27.95
C ASN A 254 11.84 -4.07 27.25
N ILE A 255 11.04 -5.00 26.74
CA ILE A 255 9.93 -4.72 25.83
C ILE A 255 8.62 -4.76 26.60
N ASP A 256 7.71 -3.87 26.22
CA ASP A 256 6.34 -3.85 26.72
C ASP A 256 5.61 -5.12 26.25
N PRO A 257 5.05 -5.94 27.17
CA PRO A 257 4.30 -7.13 26.78
C PRO A 257 3.05 -6.84 25.94
N ASP A 258 2.53 -5.61 25.97
CA ASP A 258 1.38 -5.21 25.15
C ASP A 258 1.76 -4.90 23.69
N THR A 259 3.06 -4.80 23.38
CA THR A 259 3.60 -4.59 22.03
C THR A 259 4.65 -5.66 21.69
N PRO A 260 4.27 -6.95 21.60
CA PRO A 260 5.24 -8.03 21.46
C PRO A 260 5.90 -8.03 20.06
N PRO A 261 7.14 -8.52 19.93
CA PRO A 261 7.72 -8.80 18.63
C PRO A 261 6.95 -9.94 17.95
N VAL A 262 6.69 -9.80 16.65
CA VAL A 262 6.15 -10.90 15.85
C VAL A 262 7.24 -11.98 15.72
N TYR A 263 6.89 -13.22 16.08
CA TYR A 263 7.75 -14.41 16.11
C TYR A 263 8.95 -14.39 17.10
N GLY A 264 9.09 -13.34 17.91
CA GLY A 264 10.19 -13.21 18.87
C GLY A 264 11.51 -12.74 18.25
N PHE A 265 12.53 -12.58 19.10
CA PHE A 265 13.85 -12.10 18.68
C PHE A 265 14.80 -13.23 18.31
N LEU A 266 15.53 -13.09 17.19
CA LEU A 266 16.66 -13.93 16.80
C LEU A 266 17.98 -13.16 16.76
N PRO A 267 19.13 -13.82 17.02
CA PRO A 267 20.44 -13.24 16.74
C PRO A 267 20.56 -12.86 15.25
N GLY A 268 21.11 -11.68 14.99
CA GLY A 268 21.22 -11.07 13.66
C GLY A 268 20.01 -10.24 13.24
N ALA A 269 18.90 -10.28 13.99
CA ALA A 269 17.71 -9.51 13.67
C ALA A 269 18.02 -8.02 13.60
N ARG A 270 17.36 -7.34 12.67
CA ARG A 270 17.66 -5.97 12.29
C ARG A 270 16.55 -5.04 12.75
N PHE A 271 16.94 -3.92 13.34
CA PHE A 271 16.01 -2.95 13.89
C PHE A 271 16.55 -1.52 13.81
N VAL A 272 15.65 -0.57 13.98
CA VAL A 272 15.95 0.84 14.18
C VAL A 272 15.27 1.32 15.46
N VAL A 273 15.90 2.30 16.10
CA VAL A 273 15.32 3.09 17.20
C VAL A 273 14.64 4.29 16.57
N GLU A 274 13.42 4.62 16.97
CA GLU A 274 12.66 5.75 16.41
C GLU A 274 11.99 6.57 17.50
N ASN A 275 11.63 7.82 17.16
CA ASN A 275 10.91 8.75 18.02
C ASN A 275 11.72 9.19 19.26
N VAL A 276 13.01 9.49 19.08
CA VAL A 276 13.92 9.89 20.17
C VAL A 276 14.56 11.22 19.86
N LEU A 277 14.40 12.22 20.73
CA LEU A 277 14.94 13.57 20.48
C LEU A 277 16.47 13.57 20.34
N SER A 278 17.17 12.72 21.08
CA SER A 278 18.63 12.61 21.00
C SER A 278 19.16 11.98 19.70
N GLU A 279 18.27 11.38 18.88
CA GLU A 279 18.59 10.91 17.52
C GLU A 279 18.26 11.95 16.45
N LEU A 280 17.73 13.14 16.80
CA LEU A 280 17.47 14.21 15.83
C LEU A 280 18.81 14.84 15.41
N ASP A 281 19.54 14.15 14.54
CA ASP A 281 20.93 14.47 14.19
C ASP A 281 21.18 14.68 12.69
N THR A 282 20.15 14.52 11.84
CA THR A 282 20.21 14.83 10.41
C THR A 282 19.19 15.89 9.94
N PRO A 283 19.37 16.50 8.74
CA PRO A 283 18.49 17.57 8.24
C PRO A 283 17.02 17.17 8.04
N ASN A 284 16.74 15.89 7.75
CA ASN A 284 15.43 15.42 7.28
C ASN A 284 14.66 14.65 8.37
N GLU A 285 14.99 14.90 9.62
CA GLU A 285 14.34 14.26 10.76
C GLU A 285 13.51 15.26 11.56
N TYR A 286 12.55 14.72 12.31
CA TYR A 286 11.78 15.49 13.27
C TYR A 286 11.47 14.68 14.54
N TYR A 287 11.13 15.40 15.60
CA TYR A 287 10.61 14.83 16.84
C TYR A 287 9.46 15.69 17.34
N ILE A 288 8.38 15.09 17.83
CA ILE A 288 7.28 15.81 18.47
C ILE A 288 7.19 15.37 19.92
N ASP A 289 7.50 16.29 20.84
CA ASP A 289 7.18 16.10 22.26
C ASP A 289 5.67 16.24 22.44
N LYS A 290 5.00 15.08 22.55
CA LYS A 290 3.56 14.96 22.75
C LYS A 290 3.08 15.67 24.03
N SER A 291 3.89 15.70 25.08
CA SER A 291 3.50 16.23 26.38
C SER A 291 3.39 17.76 26.38
N THR A 292 4.26 18.42 25.60
CA THR A 292 4.29 19.88 25.44
C THR A 292 3.70 20.35 24.11
N ALA A 293 3.37 19.42 23.21
CA ALA A 293 3.01 19.70 21.81
C ALA A 293 4.09 20.52 21.07
N THR A 294 5.37 20.22 21.34
CA THR A 294 6.50 20.91 20.70
C THR A 294 7.08 20.07 19.57
N LEU A 295 7.08 20.59 18.35
CA LEU A 295 7.81 20.03 17.23
C LEU A 295 9.26 20.50 17.28
N TYR A 296 10.19 19.58 17.05
CA TYR A 296 11.61 19.84 16.87
C TYR A 296 12.04 19.37 15.49
N VAL A 297 12.84 20.19 14.81
CA VAL A 297 13.49 19.87 13.52
C VAL A 297 14.94 20.32 13.55
N SER A 298 15.78 19.76 12.67
CA SER A 298 17.14 20.24 12.49
C SER A 298 17.17 21.68 11.97
N SER A 299 18.08 22.51 12.50
CA SER A 299 18.36 23.85 11.94
C SER A 299 18.92 23.81 10.52
N SER A 300 19.33 22.62 10.05
CA SER A 300 19.82 22.39 8.69
C SER A 300 18.77 21.81 7.75
N ILE A 301 17.50 21.70 8.19
CA ILE A 301 16.39 21.24 7.34
C ILE A 301 16.37 22.03 6.01
N PRO A 302 16.16 21.38 4.85
CA PRO A 302 16.30 22.05 3.56
C PRO A 302 15.39 23.27 3.37
N SER A 303 14.21 23.24 3.98
CA SER A 303 13.23 24.33 3.92
C SER A 303 12.28 24.26 5.11
N LEU A 304 11.93 25.42 5.66
CA LEU A 304 10.80 25.57 6.60
C LEU A 304 9.48 25.88 5.88
N GLU A 305 9.54 26.25 4.59
CA GLU A 305 8.36 26.51 3.78
C GLU A 305 7.60 25.21 3.48
N ASN A 306 6.26 25.28 3.54
CA ASN A 306 5.34 24.17 3.22
C ASN A 306 5.49 22.93 4.12
N LEU A 307 6.02 23.08 5.32
CA LEU A 307 5.92 22.05 6.35
C LEU A 307 4.47 21.95 6.82
N SER A 308 3.94 20.72 6.86
CA SER A 308 2.59 20.43 7.36
C SER A 308 2.61 19.30 8.37
N VAL A 309 1.84 19.44 9.43
CA VAL A 309 1.64 18.36 10.42
C VAL A 309 0.26 17.76 10.25
N SER A 310 0.18 16.45 10.02
CA SER A 310 -1.08 15.74 9.78
C SER A 310 -2.02 15.85 10.98
N LYS A 311 -3.33 16.08 10.74
CA LYS A 311 -4.34 16.23 11.80
C LYS A 311 -5.61 15.44 11.53
N ALA A 312 -6.11 15.46 10.30
CA ALA A 312 -7.29 14.70 9.91
C ALA A 312 -6.94 13.22 9.72
N LYS A 313 -7.77 12.32 10.25
CA LYS A 313 -7.60 10.86 10.04
C LYS A 313 -7.84 10.46 8.58
N THR A 314 -8.84 11.06 7.93
CA THR A 314 -9.13 10.85 6.52
C THR A 314 -9.67 12.15 5.92
N LEU A 315 -9.57 12.31 4.61
CA LEU A 315 -10.12 13.49 3.94
C LEU A 315 -11.54 13.21 3.48
N LEU A 316 -11.73 12.13 2.71
CA LEU A 316 -13.03 11.73 2.18
C LEU A 316 -13.39 10.32 2.65
N SER A 317 -14.61 10.15 3.15
CA SER A 317 -15.15 8.85 3.51
C SER A 317 -16.42 8.55 2.69
N PHE A 318 -16.61 7.31 2.25
CA PHE A 318 -17.80 6.88 1.51
C PHE A 318 -18.49 5.72 2.25
N ASP A 319 -19.75 5.89 2.61
CA ASP A 319 -20.58 4.85 3.24
C ASP A 319 -21.85 4.61 2.43
N LYS A 320 -21.88 3.50 1.69
CA LYS A 320 -23.02 3.14 0.83
C LYS A 320 -23.40 4.26 -0.14
N ALA A 321 -22.39 4.97 -0.63
CA ALA A 321 -22.56 6.07 -1.57
C ALA A 321 -22.52 5.55 -3.00
N SER A 322 -23.17 6.26 -3.91
CA SER A 322 -23.09 5.92 -5.34
C SER A 322 -23.15 7.13 -6.26
N ASN A 323 -22.62 6.93 -7.47
CA ASN A 323 -22.66 7.89 -8.57
C ASN A 323 -21.94 9.22 -8.22
N ILE A 324 -20.70 9.11 -7.74
CA ILE A 324 -19.88 10.26 -7.35
C ILE A 324 -18.53 10.17 -8.08
N ASN A 325 -18.11 11.29 -8.68
CA ASN A 325 -16.85 11.40 -9.39
C ASN A 325 -15.95 12.45 -8.72
N LEU A 326 -14.66 12.14 -8.62
CA LEU A 326 -13.59 13.03 -8.20
C LEU A 326 -12.61 13.20 -9.37
N GLU A 327 -12.38 14.44 -9.83
CA GLU A 327 -11.58 14.69 -11.04
C GLU A 327 -10.53 15.80 -10.82
N GLY A 328 -9.25 15.47 -11.04
CA GLY A 328 -8.17 16.46 -11.05
C GLY A 328 -7.75 16.97 -9.66
N LEU A 329 -8.19 16.33 -8.58
CA LEU A 329 -7.99 16.79 -7.21
C LEU A 329 -6.69 16.22 -6.61
N SER A 330 -6.02 17.00 -5.75
CA SER A 330 -4.93 16.50 -4.91
C SER A 330 -5.39 16.27 -3.48
N PHE A 331 -4.91 15.20 -2.87
CA PHE A 331 -5.22 14.79 -1.50
C PHE A 331 -3.90 14.59 -0.74
N ALA A 332 -3.72 15.25 0.39
CA ALA A 332 -2.47 15.15 1.13
C ALA A 332 -2.61 15.32 2.64
N TYR A 333 -1.59 14.85 3.36
CA TYR A 333 -1.35 15.12 4.78
C TYR A 333 -2.46 14.61 5.72
N ALA A 334 -3.14 13.55 5.30
CA ALA A 334 -4.01 12.78 6.19
C ALA A 334 -3.15 11.87 7.07
N GLN A 335 -3.51 11.78 8.35
CA GLN A 335 -2.85 10.88 9.30
C GLN A 335 -3.14 9.40 8.99
N GLY A 336 -4.31 9.10 8.42
CA GLY A 336 -4.68 7.79 7.90
C GLY A 336 -4.84 7.83 6.37
N SER A 337 -5.83 7.11 5.85
CA SER A 337 -6.07 7.05 4.40
C SER A 337 -6.67 8.33 3.86
N ALA A 338 -6.29 8.75 2.66
CA ALA A 338 -6.85 9.98 2.06
C ALA A 338 -8.33 9.83 1.74
N ILE A 339 -8.67 8.70 1.12
CA ILE A 339 -10.01 8.34 0.69
C ILE A 339 -10.29 6.93 1.22
N THR A 340 -11.40 6.76 1.96
CA THR A 340 -11.82 5.46 2.49
C THR A 340 -13.30 5.20 2.26
N GLY A 341 -13.75 3.94 2.18
CA GLY A 341 -15.18 3.67 2.17
C GLY A 341 -15.58 2.22 1.97
N LYS A 342 -16.84 1.90 2.31
CA LYS A 342 -17.39 0.54 2.19
C LYS A 342 -18.75 0.50 1.52
N ASN A 343 -19.04 -0.64 0.88
CA ASN A 343 -20.31 -0.93 0.21
C ASN A 343 -20.71 0.13 -0.82
N ASN A 344 -19.74 0.70 -1.53
CA ASN A 344 -19.99 1.77 -2.48
C ASN A 344 -20.30 1.22 -3.87
N ASN A 345 -20.91 2.05 -4.72
CA ASN A 345 -21.19 1.65 -6.10
C ASN A 345 -21.04 2.80 -7.09
N ASN A 346 -20.39 2.57 -8.23
CA ASN A 346 -20.24 3.59 -9.28
C ASN A 346 -19.54 4.87 -8.75
N ILE A 347 -18.30 4.71 -8.27
CA ILE A 347 -17.43 5.80 -7.82
C ILE A 347 -16.28 5.94 -8.81
N THR A 348 -16.05 7.14 -9.32
CA THR A 348 -14.92 7.41 -10.22
C THR A 348 -13.92 8.35 -9.56
N ILE A 349 -12.64 7.97 -9.56
CA ILE A 349 -11.52 8.82 -9.16
C ILE A 349 -10.60 8.91 -10.37
N SER A 350 -10.46 10.09 -10.96
CA SER A 350 -9.69 10.25 -12.18
C SER A 350 -8.77 11.47 -12.17
N ASN A 351 -7.58 11.31 -12.75
CA ASN A 351 -6.58 12.39 -12.86
C ASN A 351 -6.21 13.02 -11.50
N CYS A 352 -6.33 12.26 -10.42
CA CYS A 352 -6.07 12.73 -9.07
C CYS A 352 -4.63 12.47 -8.64
N THR A 353 -4.24 13.10 -7.54
CA THR A 353 -2.95 12.85 -6.88
C THR A 353 -3.19 12.63 -5.39
N VAL A 354 -2.67 11.53 -4.84
CA VAL A 354 -2.67 11.27 -3.39
C VAL A 354 -1.22 11.20 -2.93
N SER A 355 -0.83 11.98 -1.94
CA SER A 355 0.51 11.83 -1.39
C SER A 355 0.68 12.29 0.06
N ASN A 356 1.72 11.77 0.72
CA ASN A 356 2.07 12.11 2.10
C ASN A 356 0.90 11.82 3.06
N VAL A 357 0.49 10.56 3.13
CA VAL A 357 -0.62 10.11 3.98
C VAL A 357 -0.15 8.95 4.84
N GLY A 358 -0.60 8.90 6.09
CA GLY A 358 -0.04 7.96 7.07
C GLY A 358 -0.48 6.51 6.93
N ALA A 359 -1.51 6.22 6.11
CA ALA A 359 -1.97 4.87 5.84
C ALA A 359 -2.06 4.56 4.34
N VAL A 360 -3.11 3.87 3.88
CA VAL A 360 -3.32 3.54 2.48
C VAL A 360 -3.78 4.78 1.71
N GLY A 361 -3.24 5.03 0.52
CA GLY A 361 -3.65 6.18 -0.30
C GLY A 361 -5.16 6.25 -0.55
N ILE A 362 -5.71 5.21 -1.18
CA ILE A 362 -7.14 5.05 -1.47
C ILE A 362 -7.57 3.64 -1.03
N ASP A 363 -8.56 3.55 -0.13
CA ASP A 363 -9.08 2.28 0.39
C ASP A 363 -10.59 2.18 0.18
N LEU A 364 -11.03 1.45 -0.84
CA LEU A 364 -12.43 1.40 -1.25
C LEU A 364 -12.93 -0.02 -1.42
N ASP A 365 -14.06 -0.29 -0.77
CA ASP A 365 -14.86 -1.50 -0.96
C ASP A 365 -16.17 -1.17 -1.70
N GLY A 366 -16.51 -2.01 -2.68
CA GLY A 366 -17.74 -1.86 -3.44
C GLY A 366 -17.72 -2.49 -4.84
N SER A 367 -18.55 -1.94 -5.72
CA SER A 367 -18.69 -2.39 -7.12
C SER A 367 -18.67 -1.22 -8.09
N ASN A 368 -18.22 -1.46 -9.31
CA ASN A 368 -18.11 -0.44 -10.37
C ASN A 368 -17.29 0.78 -9.92
N ILE A 369 -16.24 0.57 -9.12
CA ILE A 369 -15.31 1.62 -8.71
C ILE A 369 -14.21 1.73 -9.77
N GLN A 370 -13.96 2.95 -10.26
CA GLN A 370 -12.91 3.21 -11.25
C GLN A 370 -11.89 4.20 -10.70
N ILE A 371 -10.64 3.78 -10.57
CA ILE A 371 -9.49 4.63 -10.25
C ILE A 371 -8.62 4.72 -11.49
N SER A 372 -8.51 5.89 -12.09
CA SER A 372 -7.83 6.04 -13.38
C SER A 372 -6.91 7.26 -13.49
N ASP A 373 -5.82 7.11 -14.22
CA ASP A 373 -4.88 8.20 -14.52
C ASP A 373 -4.37 8.93 -13.26
N THR A 374 -4.30 8.21 -12.13
CA THR A 374 -4.06 8.76 -10.78
C THR A 374 -2.64 8.46 -10.31
N SER A 375 -2.02 9.41 -9.60
CA SER A 375 -0.68 9.25 -9.02
C SER A 375 -0.78 9.11 -7.51
N ILE A 376 -0.12 8.11 -6.92
CA ILE A 376 -0.15 7.83 -5.49
C ILE A 376 1.28 7.65 -5.00
N SER A 377 1.70 8.41 -4.00
CA SER A 377 3.05 8.28 -3.46
C SER A 377 3.21 8.68 -2.00
N HIS A 378 4.31 8.26 -1.35
CA HIS A 378 4.63 8.63 0.03
C HIS A 378 3.48 8.27 0.98
N CYS A 379 3.00 7.03 0.87
CA CYS A 379 1.99 6.46 1.76
C CYS A 379 2.70 5.70 2.86
N GLY A 380 2.28 5.91 4.11
CA GLY A 380 2.79 5.20 5.29
C GLY A 380 2.68 3.69 5.16
N CYS A 381 1.64 3.26 4.43
CA CYS A 381 1.27 1.88 4.16
C CYS A 381 1.08 1.68 2.65
N GLY A 382 0.09 0.89 2.20
CA GLY A 382 -0.12 0.61 0.78
C GLY A 382 -0.59 1.80 -0.07
N GLY A 383 -0.67 1.60 -1.39
CA GLY A 383 -1.13 2.64 -2.32
C GLY A 383 -2.65 2.64 -2.51
N ILE A 384 -3.18 1.59 -3.14
CA ILE A 384 -4.61 1.37 -3.39
C ILE A 384 -5.03 0.06 -2.73
N SER A 385 -6.14 0.07 -2.00
CA SER A 385 -6.89 -1.12 -1.62
C SER A 385 -8.24 -1.07 -2.35
N ILE A 386 -8.50 -2.09 -3.17
CA ILE A 386 -9.75 -2.20 -3.93
C ILE A 386 -10.34 -3.58 -3.70
N THR A 387 -11.56 -3.62 -3.16
CA THR A 387 -12.24 -4.88 -2.83
C THR A 387 -13.69 -4.88 -3.29
N GLY A 388 -14.25 -6.08 -3.52
CA GLY A 388 -15.70 -6.25 -3.58
C GLY A 388 -16.17 -7.44 -4.41
N GLY A 389 -17.46 -7.43 -4.72
CA GLY A 389 -18.14 -8.59 -5.30
C GLY A 389 -18.49 -9.64 -4.24
N ASP A 390 -19.01 -10.77 -4.68
CA ASP A 390 -19.40 -11.89 -3.82
C ASP A 390 -18.90 -13.21 -4.40
N ARG A 391 -17.89 -13.78 -3.75
CA ARG A 391 -17.25 -15.04 -4.15
C ARG A 391 -18.21 -16.23 -4.04
N ALA A 392 -19.10 -16.27 -3.06
CA ALA A 392 -20.01 -17.41 -2.89
C ALA A 392 -21.00 -17.52 -4.06
N THR A 393 -21.42 -16.39 -4.62
CA THR A 393 -22.33 -16.32 -5.78
C THR A 393 -21.63 -16.08 -7.11
N LEU A 394 -20.30 -15.91 -7.10
CA LEU A 394 -19.48 -15.48 -8.25
C LEU A 394 -20.02 -14.18 -8.90
N THR A 395 -20.47 -13.23 -8.08
CA THR A 395 -20.93 -11.92 -8.56
C THR A 395 -19.75 -10.95 -8.62
N PRO A 396 -19.29 -10.50 -9.80
CA PRO A 396 -18.11 -9.65 -9.92
C PRO A 396 -18.34 -8.23 -9.40
N SER A 397 -17.29 -7.64 -8.83
CA SER A 397 -17.24 -6.23 -8.43
C SER A 397 -17.26 -5.28 -9.63
N ASN A 398 -16.58 -5.67 -10.74
CA ASN A 398 -16.26 -4.82 -11.88
C ASN A 398 -15.48 -3.55 -11.50
N ASN A 399 -14.65 -3.61 -10.46
CA ASN A 399 -13.76 -2.48 -10.15
C ASN A 399 -12.56 -2.45 -11.10
N VAL A 400 -12.05 -1.25 -11.36
CA VAL A 400 -10.96 -1.02 -12.32
C VAL A 400 -9.94 -0.05 -11.75
N VAL A 401 -8.67 -0.45 -11.74
CA VAL A 401 -7.52 0.44 -11.57
C VAL A 401 -6.78 0.53 -12.90
N LEU A 402 -6.69 1.73 -13.48
CA LEU A 402 -6.25 1.92 -14.86
C LEU A 402 -5.23 3.06 -15.00
N ARG A 403 -4.10 2.83 -15.68
CA ARG A 403 -3.11 3.89 -16.00
C ARG A 403 -2.67 4.72 -14.79
N SER A 404 -2.58 4.09 -13.63
CA SER A 404 -2.20 4.75 -12.38
C SER A 404 -0.76 4.42 -12.00
N SER A 405 -0.10 5.36 -11.34
CA SER A 405 1.28 5.22 -10.86
C SER A 405 1.27 5.18 -9.34
N ILE A 406 1.88 4.15 -8.76
CA ILE A 406 1.96 3.93 -7.32
C ILE A 406 3.41 3.74 -6.92
N SER A 407 3.95 4.63 -6.08
CA SER A 407 5.37 4.59 -5.71
C SER A 407 5.64 5.03 -4.28
N ASN A 408 6.83 4.72 -3.75
CA ASN A 408 7.28 5.23 -2.43
C ASN A 408 6.24 4.98 -1.34
N TYR A 409 5.65 3.80 -1.31
CA TYR A 409 4.68 3.38 -0.30
C TYR A 409 5.39 2.54 0.76
N ALA A 410 4.67 2.17 1.83
CA ALA A 410 5.23 1.46 2.98
C ALA A 410 6.36 2.27 3.66
N THR A 411 6.15 3.58 3.85
CA THR A 411 7.20 4.48 4.35
C THR A 411 7.47 4.34 5.86
N TRP A 412 6.53 3.85 6.66
CA TRP A 412 6.74 3.52 8.08
C TRP A 412 6.38 2.08 8.43
N LYS A 413 5.38 1.47 7.78
CA LYS A 413 5.06 0.04 7.91
C LYS A 413 5.55 -0.69 6.66
N ARG A 414 6.59 -1.52 6.77
CA ARG A 414 7.39 -1.98 5.62
C ARG A 414 6.84 -3.24 4.94
N THR A 415 6.25 -4.17 5.69
CA THR A 415 5.79 -5.46 5.14
C THR A 415 4.27 -5.58 5.10
N TYR A 416 3.77 -6.38 4.15
CA TYR A 416 2.34 -6.57 3.85
C TYR A 416 1.58 -5.27 3.58
N GLN A 417 2.23 -4.33 2.89
CA GLN A 417 1.66 -3.05 2.46
C GLN A 417 1.87 -2.87 0.95
N PRO A 418 1.14 -3.62 0.10
CA PRO A 418 1.37 -3.59 -1.34
C PRO A 418 0.96 -2.24 -1.96
N GLY A 419 1.54 -1.93 -3.12
CA GLY A 419 1.14 -0.78 -3.92
C GLY A 419 -0.31 -0.89 -4.38
N VAL A 420 -0.74 -2.10 -4.75
CA VAL A 420 -2.15 -2.42 -4.99
C VAL A 420 -2.55 -3.68 -4.24
N HIS A 421 -3.48 -3.54 -3.30
CA HIS A 421 -4.20 -4.63 -2.67
C HIS A 421 -5.51 -4.91 -3.41
N PHE A 422 -5.75 -6.18 -3.73
CA PHE A 422 -7.01 -6.65 -4.35
C PHE A 422 -7.64 -7.76 -3.50
N ASP A 423 -8.98 -7.76 -3.42
CA ASP A 423 -9.74 -8.85 -2.81
C ASP A 423 -11.16 -8.96 -3.38
N GLY A 424 -11.73 -10.17 -3.34
CA GLY A 424 -13.09 -10.45 -3.74
C GLY A 424 -13.16 -11.15 -5.10
N ILE A 425 -13.84 -10.54 -6.09
CA ILE A 425 -13.98 -11.15 -7.41
C ILE A 425 -14.16 -10.13 -8.53
N GLY A 426 -13.42 -10.31 -9.63
CA GLY A 426 -13.67 -9.60 -10.89
C GLY A 426 -13.14 -8.17 -10.97
N ASP A 427 -12.11 -7.82 -10.19
CA ASP A 427 -11.38 -6.57 -10.37
C ASP A 427 -10.44 -6.61 -11.58
N THR A 428 -10.18 -5.46 -12.19
CA THR A 428 -9.20 -5.31 -13.27
C THR A 428 -8.13 -4.28 -12.90
N ILE A 429 -6.87 -4.69 -12.87
CA ILE A 429 -5.71 -3.82 -12.66
C ILE A 429 -4.92 -3.79 -13.97
N LYS A 430 -4.89 -2.64 -14.65
CA LYS A 430 -4.39 -2.57 -16.02
C LYS A 430 -3.59 -1.30 -16.32
N GLU A 431 -2.51 -1.46 -17.09
CA GLU A 431 -1.65 -0.36 -17.56
C GLU A 431 -1.09 0.49 -16.39
N CYS A 432 -0.97 -0.08 -15.19
CA CYS A 432 -0.44 0.61 -14.01
C CYS A 432 1.07 0.44 -13.88
N GLU A 433 1.70 1.38 -13.18
CA GLU A 433 3.12 1.32 -12.80
C GLU A 433 3.22 1.26 -11.27
N VAL A 434 3.90 0.26 -10.71
CA VAL A 434 4.06 0.05 -9.27
C VAL A 434 5.54 -0.13 -8.94
N PHE A 435 6.12 0.77 -8.14
CA PHE A 435 7.57 0.78 -7.98
C PHE A 435 8.11 1.42 -6.71
N ASN A 436 9.40 1.18 -6.45
CA ASN A 436 10.17 1.74 -5.35
C ASN A 436 9.53 1.49 -3.98
N ALA A 437 9.46 0.22 -3.59
CA ALA A 437 8.91 -0.20 -2.30
C ALA A 437 9.70 -1.35 -1.64
N PRO A 438 9.74 -1.38 -0.30
CA PRO A 438 10.55 -2.35 0.45
C PRO A 438 10.12 -3.81 0.25
N HIS A 439 8.84 -4.03 -0.04
CA HIS A 439 8.18 -5.33 -0.02
C HIS A 439 7.30 -5.52 -1.28
N GLU A 440 6.11 -6.10 -1.15
CA GLU A 440 5.23 -6.50 -2.25
C GLU A 440 4.81 -5.35 -3.19
N GLY A 441 4.61 -5.70 -4.47
CA GLY A 441 4.07 -4.80 -5.50
C GLY A 441 2.54 -4.81 -5.54
N ILE A 442 1.99 -5.89 -6.11
CA ILE A 442 0.55 -6.16 -6.19
C ILE A 442 0.29 -7.43 -5.38
N ALA A 443 -0.58 -7.36 -4.36
CA ALA A 443 -0.82 -8.52 -3.50
C ALA A 443 -2.28 -8.64 -3.06
N GLY A 444 -2.79 -9.86 -2.98
CA GLY A 444 -4.20 -10.06 -2.70
C GLY A 444 -4.69 -11.49 -2.86
N MET A 445 -6.01 -11.63 -2.85
CA MET A 445 -6.73 -12.90 -2.93
C MET A 445 -8.04 -12.72 -3.68
N GLY A 446 -8.78 -13.81 -3.93
CA GLY A 446 -10.04 -13.76 -4.65
C GLY A 446 -10.04 -14.46 -6.01
N ASN A 447 -11.03 -14.13 -6.83
CA ASN A 447 -11.41 -14.88 -8.02
C ASN A 447 -11.52 -13.99 -9.27
N ASP A 448 -11.26 -14.57 -10.44
CA ASP A 448 -11.52 -13.94 -11.75
C ASP A 448 -10.97 -12.51 -11.92
N HIS A 449 -9.89 -12.14 -11.21
CA HIS A 449 -9.22 -10.86 -11.38
C HIS A 449 -8.37 -10.85 -12.65
N LEU A 450 -8.27 -9.68 -13.29
CA LEU A 450 -7.46 -9.46 -14.47
C LEU A 450 -6.33 -8.47 -14.18
N PHE A 451 -5.09 -8.92 -14.37
CA PHE A 451 -3.88 -8.10 -14.30
C PHE A 451 -3.26 -8.01 -15.70
N ASP A 452 -3.46 -6.90 -16.40
CA ASP A 452 -3.05 -6.75 -17.80
C ASP A 452 -2.09 -5.58 -18.02
N SER A 453 -0.95 -5.84 -18.64
CA SER A 453 -0.05 -4.79 -19.13
C SER A 453 0.46 -3.82 -18.05
N ASN A 454 0.59 -4.28 -16.81
CA ASN A 454 1.19 -3.50 -15.71
C ASN A 454 2.72 -3.59 -15.75
N PHE A 455 3.38 -2.57 -15.22
CA PHE A 455 4.82 -2.52 -15.03
C PHE A 455 5.13 -2.45 -13.53
N VAL A 456 5.76 -3.49 -13.00
CA VAL A 456 6.14 -3.56 -11.58
C VAL A 456 7.65 -3.67 -11.48
N HIS A 457 8.31 -2.72 -10.83
CA HIS A 457 9.77 -2.69 -10.79
C HIS A 457 10.36 -2.06 -9.55
N ASP A 458 11.60 -2.44 -9.22
CA ASP A 458 12.33 -1.92 -8.04
C ASP A 458 11.50 -2.04 -6.74
N VAL A 459 10.82 -3.18 -6.58
CA VAL A 459 10.11 -3.57 -5.35
C VAL A 459 10.79 -4.77 -4.69
N CYS A 460 10.41 -5.11 -3.46
CA CYS A 460 11.01 -6.17 -2.65
C CYS A 460 12.50 -5.94 -2.34
N PHE A 461 12.94 -4.67 -2.29
CA PHE A 461 14.36 -4.36 -2.11
C PHE A 461 14.86 -4.49 -0.67
N GLU A 462 13.98 -4.52 0.33
CA GLU A 462 14.37 -4.48 1.75
C GLU A 462 14.08 -5.78 2.52
N SER A 463 13.12 -6.57 2.04
CA SER A 463 12.62 -7.80 2.68
C SER A 463 13.07 -9.09 1.96
N SER A 464 12.64 -10.24 2.49
CA SER A 464 12.61 -11.52 1.76
C SER A 464 11.22 -12.15 1.81
N ASP A 465 11.03 -13.28 1.13
CA ASP A 465 9.76 -14.02 1.07
C ASP A 465 8.62 -13.12 0.59
N ALA A 466 8.85 -12.47 -0.55
CA ALA A 466 8.04 -11.37 -1.05
C ALA A 466 7.99 -11.37 -2.58
N GLY A 467 6.81 -11.11 -3.12
CA GLY A 467 6.58 -11.04 -4.56
C GLY A 467 6.28 -9.63 -5.07
N ALA A 468 6.85 -9.25 -6.21
CA ALA A 468 6.37 -8.08 -6.94
C ALA A 468 4.90 -8.27 -7.38
N PHE A 469 4.50 -9.52 -7.62
CA PHE A 469 3.12 -9.99 -7.51
C PHE A 469 3.07 -11.12 -6.47
N TYR A 470 2.19 -11.02 -5.46
CA TYR A 470 2.08 -12.01 -4.39
C TYR A 470 0.63 -12.45 -4.13
N THR A 471 0.45 -13.75 -3.95
CA THR A 471 -0.81 -14.34 -3.46
C THR A 471 -0.50 -15.74 -2.92
N GLY A 472 -1.24 -16.22 -1.91
CA GLY A 472 -0.91 -17.49 -1.28
C GLY A 472 -2.05 -18.21 -0.58
N ARG A 473 -1.83 -19.50 -0.26
CA ARG A 473 -2.64 -20.27 0.71
C ARG A 473 -4.11 -20.47 0.37
N SER A 474 -4.43 -20.78 -0.89
CA SER A 474 -5.81 -21.12 -1.27
C SER A 474 -5.92 -21.99 -2.53
N TRP A 475 -6.85 -22.95 -2.49
CA TRP A 475 -7.34 -23.66 -3.68
C TRP A 475 -8.60 -23.05 -4.26
N SER A 476 -9.25 -22.09 -3.60
CA SER A 476 -10.50 -21.49 -4.09
C SER A 476 -10.27 -20.18 -4.84
N ASN A 477 -9.12 -19.52 -4.67
CA ASN A 477 -8.75 -18.25 -5.32
C ASN A 477 -8.36 -18.45 -6.81
N ARG A 478 -9.31 -18.86 -7.64
CA ARG A 478 -9.08 -19.35 -9.02
C ARG A 478 -9.64 -18.41 -10.09
N GLY A 479 -9.20 -18.63 -11.33
CA GLY A 479 -9.67 -17.89 -12.51
C GLY A 479 -8.95 -16.58 -12.75
N ASN A 480 -7.97 -16.26 -11.90
CA ASN A 480 -7.16 -15.06 -12.01
C ASN A 480 -6.20 -15.13 -13.20
N VAL A 481 -6.08 -14.03 -13.93
CA VAL A 481 -5.25 -13.94 -15.14
C VAL A 481 -4.21 -12.83 -14.99
N VAL A 482 -2.93 -13.20 -15.05
CA VAL A 482 -1.79 -12.29 -15.07
C VAL A 482 -1.18 -12.32 -16.47
N VAL A 483 -1.42 -11.27 -17.26
CA VAL A 483 -1.10 -11.24 -18.70
C VAL A 483 -0.41 -9.97 -19.19
N ASN A 484 0.57 -10.11 -20.08
CA ASN A 484 1.30 -8.98 -20.71
C ASN A 484 2.03 -8.04 -19.73
N ASN A 485 2.20 -8.40 -18.46
CA ASN A 485 2.86 -7.56 -17.47
C ASN A 485 4.39 -7.61 -17.65
N ARG A 486 5.07 -6.57 -17.15
CA ARG A 486 6.53 -6.53 -17.05
C ARG A 486 6.93 -6.43 -15.58
N PHE A 487 7.81 -7.34 -15.16
CA PHE A 487 8.43 -7.35 -13.84
C PHE A 487 9.93 -7.11 -14.01
N GLU A 488 10.49 -6.09 -13.38
CA GLU A 488 11.88 -5.68 -13.62
C GLU A 488 12.62 -5.29 -12.34
N ASN A 489 13.90 -5.66 -12.24
CA ASN A 489 14.76 -5.31 -11.09
C ASN A 489 14.18 -5.77 -9.73
N ILE A 490 13.69 -7.00 -9.69
CA ILE A 490 13.13 -7.57 -8.45
C ILE A 490 14.25 -8.27 -7.70
N ARG A 491 14.92 -7.51 -6.83
CA ARG A 491 16.11 -7.95 -6.10
C ARG A 491 16.20 -7.31 -4.72
N PRO A 492 16.68 -8.05 -3.71
CA PRO A 492 16.98 -7.49 -2.41
C PRO A 492 18.24 -6.62 -2.52
N LEU A 493 18.21 -5.43 -1.94
CA LEU A 493 19.33 -4.50 -1.85
C LEU A 493 19.88 -4.40 -0.42
N THR A 494 19.22 -5.04 0.55
CA THR A 494 19.63 -5.08 1.95
C THR A 494 19.84 -6.52 2.42
N PRO A 495 20.89 -6.81 3.23
CA PRO A 495 21.04 -8.12 3.87
C PRO A 495 19.85 -8.45 4.81
N THR A 496 19.50 -9.73 4.86
CA THR A 496 18.38 -10.28 5.65
C THR A 496 18.88 -11.09 6.85
N VAL A 497 18.10 -11.19 7.93
CA VAL A 497 18.51 -11.82 9.20
C VAL A 497 18.97 -13.28 9.04
N LEU A 498 18.23 -14.08 8.28
CA LEU A 498 18.52 -15.51 8.10
C LEU A 498 19.47 -15.78 6.92
N GLY A 499 19.96 -14.73 6.24
CA GLY A 499 20.74 -14.85 5.01
C GLY A 499 19.95 -15.40 3.80
N TYR A 500 18.66 -15.70 3.96
CA TYR A 500 17.75 -16.03 2.86
C TYR A 500 17.13 -14.74 2.30
N THR A 501 17.55 -14.36 1.11
CA THR A 501 17.13 -13.11 0.46
C THR A 501 16.15 -13.35 -0.70
N GLN A 502 15.49 -14.50 -0.75
CA GLN A 502 14.69 -14.89 -1.92
C GLN A 502 13.47 -13.96 -2.06
N VAL A 503 13.40 -13.27 -3.19
CA VAL A 503 12.28 -12.44 -3.62
C VAL A 503 11.93 -12.78 -5.06
N GLN A 504 10.66 -12.62 -5.41
CA GLN A 504 10.09 -13.16 -6.62
C GLN A 504 9.46 -12.08 -7.49
N GLY A 505 9.58 -12.18 -8.81
CA GLY A 505 8.78 -11.37 -9.74
C GLY A 505 7.29 -11.69 -9.60
N LEU A 506 6.94 -12.97 -9.58
CA LEU A 506 5.59 -13.47 -9.31
C LEU A 506 5.65 -14.66 -8.36
N TYR A 507 4.93 -14.57 -7.25
CA TYR A 507 4.91 -15.57 -6.19
C TYR A 507 3.49 -16.09 -5.99
N LEU A 508 3.26 -17.34 -6.41
CA LEU A 508 2.11 -18.14 -5.99
C LEU A 508 2.54 -18.98 -4.80
N ASP A 509 2.28 -18.46 -3.61
CA ASP A 509 2.73 -19.01 -2.34
C ASP A 509 1.79 -20.11 -1.83
N ASP A 510 2.29 -21.01 -1.01
CA ASP A 510 1.50 -21.95 -0.19
C ASP A 510 0.32 -22.62 -0.90
N GLN A 511 0.63 -23.47 -1.85
CA GLN A 511 -0.32 -24.27 -2.61
C GLN A 511 -1.36 -23.44 -3.38
N MET A 512 -1.09 -22.15 -3.65
CA MET A 512 -1.95 -21.31 -4.48
C MET A 512 -2.16 -21.90 -5.88
N SER A 513 -3.42 -21.97 -6.29
CA SER A 513 -3.85 -22.82 -7.41
C SER A 513 -4.80 -22.11 -8.38
N GLY A 514 -4.84 -22.58 -9.63
CA GLY A 514 -5.81 -22.13 -10.64
C GLY A 514 -5.54 -20.76 -11.26
N TYR A 515 -4.29 -20.30 -11.28
CA TYR A 515 -3.87 -19.07 -11.95
C TYR A 515 -3.48 -19.31 -13.41
N THR A 516 -3.78 -18.34 -14.28
CA THR A 516 -3.27 -18.28 -15.65
C THR A 516 -2.27 -17.13 -15.78
N ILE A 517 -1.01 -17.45 -16.08
CA ILE A 517 0.11 -16.52 -16.18
C ILE A 517 0.68 -16.60 -17.60
N ARG A 518 0.38 -15.59 -18.43
CA ARG A 518 0.72 -15.61 -19.86
C ARG A 518 1.39 -14.36 -20.39
N ASN A 519 2.31 -14.52 -21.34
CA ASN A 519 2.93 -13.40 -22.07
C ASN A 519 3.55 -12.31 -21.19
N ASN A 520 3.94 -12.63 -19.95
CA ASN A 520 4.60 -11.67 -19.07
C ASN A 520 6.10 -11.65 -19.37
N THR A 521 6.75 -10.53 -19.10
CA THR A 521 8.19 -10.33 -19.27
C THR A 521 8.85 -10.10 -17.92
N PHE A 522 9.83 -10.93 -17.57
CA PHE A 522 10.61 -10.82 -16.34
C PHE A 522 12.05 -10.45 -16.71
N VAL A 523 12.57 -9.37 -16.14
CA VAL A 523 13.92 -8.84 -16.44
C VAL A 523 14.69 -8.61 -15.14
N ASN A 524 15.88 -9.17 -15.03
CA ASN A 524 16.77 -8.91 -13.89
C ASN A 524 16.11 -9.20 -12.52
N CYS A 525 15.35 -10.30 -12.44
CA CYS A 525 14.77 -10.78 -11.18
C CYS A 525 15.72 -11.77 -10.50
N MET A 526 15.82 -11.74 -9.17
CA MET A 526 16.49 -12.81 -8.43
C MET A 526 15.83 -14.16 -8.75
N GLN A 527 14.53 -14.24 -8.52
CA GLN A 527 13.70 -15.32 -9.00
C GLN A 527 12.54 -14.72 -9.76
N ALA A 528 12.34 -15.10 -11.03
CA ALA A 528 11.24 -14.51 -11.78
C ALA A 528 9.89 -15.06 -11.34
N MET A 529 9.77 -16.37 -11.10
CA MET A 529 8.52 -16.98 -10.64
C MET A 529 8.75 -18.06 -9.57
N LEU A 530 7.90 -18.09 -8.55
CA LEU A 530 7.77 -19.20 -7.60
C LEU A 530 6.35 -19.76 -7.64
N ILE A 531 6.24 -21.05 -7.91
CA ILE A 531 5.01 -21.82 -7.76
C ILE A 531 5.21 -22.74 -6.56
N GLY A 532 4.69 -22.35 -5.40
CA GLY A 532 4.90 -23.05 -4.15
C GLY A 532 3.91 -24.19 -3.93
N GLY A 533 4.07 -25.35 -4.55
CA GLY A 533 3.25 -26.54 -4.27
C GLY A 533 1.80 -26.49 -4.76
N GLY A 534 1.41 -25.45 -5.50
CA GLY A 534 0.06 -25.29 -6.04
C GLY A 534 -0.26 -26.22 -7.22
N ARG A 535 -1.53 -26.25 -7.61
CA ARG A 535 -2.06 -27.10 -8.69
C ARG A 535 -2.86 -26.31 -9.72
N ASP A 536 -3.04 -26.91 -10.89
CA ASP A 536 -3.85 -26.37 -11.99
C ASP A 536 -3.43 -24.95 -12.44
N ASN A 537 -2.17 -24.58 -12.26
CA ASN A 537 -1.65 -23.30 -12.73
C ASN A 537 -1.13 -23.41 -14.17
N VAL A 538 -1.40 -22.39 -14.98
CA VAL A 538 -0.93 -22.32 -16.38
C VAL A 538 0.12 -21.22 -16.53
N ILE A 539 1.36 -21.61 -16.80
CA ILE A 539 2.51 -20.75 -17.02
C ILE A 539 2.93 -20.89 -18.49
N ASP A 540 2.43 -19.99 -19.33
CA ASP A 540 2.53 -20.13 -20.78
C ASP A 540 3.09 -18.88 -21.48
N SER A 541 4.03 -19.08 -22.41
CA SER A 541 4.52 -18.03 -23.31
C SER A 541 5.14 -16.80 -22.61
N ASN A 542 5.66 -16.97 -21.39
CA ASN A 542 6.36 -15.91 -20.67
C ASN A 542 7.82 -15.77 -21.13
N THR A 543 8.37 -14.57 -21.04
CA THR A 543 9.75 -14.24 -21.41
C THR A 543 10.56 -13.90 -20.16
N PHE A 544 11.71 -14.53 -20.00
CA PHE A 544 12.60 -14.37 -18.85
C PHE A 544 13.99 -13.95 -19.34
N VAL A 545 14.54 -12.86 -18.81
CA VAL A 545 15.81 -12.28 -19.24
C VAL A 545 16.65 -11.90 -18.03
N ASP A 546 17.88 -12.42 -17.96
CA ASP A 546 18.87 -12.06 -16.92
C ASP A 546 18.39 -12.35 -15.47
N CYS A 547 17.59 -13.41 -15.29
CA CYS A 547 17.10 -13.84 -13.97
C CYS A 547 18.02 -14.91 -13.33
N ASP A 548 18.23 -14.90 -12.02
CA ASP A 548 19.05 -15.96 -11.39
C ASP A 548 18.33 -17.32 -11.49
N SER A 549 17.00 -17.31 -11.40
CA SER A 549 16.13 -18.43 -11.75
C SER A 549 14.87 -17.96 -12.48
N GLY A 550 14.50 -18.68 -13.54
CA GLY A 550 13.29 -18.42 -14.31
C GLY A 550 12.02 -18.80 -13.53
N VAL A 551 11.70 -20.09 -13.49
CA VAL A 551 10.58 -20.63 -12.72
C VAL A 551 11.09 -21.66 -11.73
N VAL A 552 10.80 -21.45 -10.45
CA VAL A 552 10.99 -22.46 -9.40
C VAL A 552 9.63 -23.01 -9.01
N PHE A 553 9.59 -24.32 -8.82
CA PHE A 553 8.39 -25.05 -8.48
C PHE A 553 8.72 -26.15 -7.49
N ASP A 554 7.99 -26.19 -6.37
CA ASP A 554 8.21 -27.14 -5.27
C ASP A 554 6.93 -27.93 -4.95
N ASN A 555 7.03 -28.87 -4.00
CA ASN A 555 5.92 -29.68 -3.53
C ASN A 555 5.59 -29.41 -2.06
N ARG A 556 5.65 -28.16 -1.60
CA ARG A 556 5.55 -27.83 -0.16
C ARG A 556 4.31 -28.37 0.58
N GLY A 557 3.23 -28.68 -0.15
CA GLY A 557 2.08 -29.41 0.39
C GLY A 557 2.36 -30.84 0.87
N LEU A 558 3.53 -31.40 0.54
CA LEU A 558 4.03 -32.68 1.04
C LEU A 558 5.10 -32.51 2.13
N THR A 559 5.48 -31.27 2.45
CA THR A 559 6.53 -30.96 3.43
C THR A 559 5.98 -30.10 4.57
N TRP A 560 6.33 -28.83 4.63
CA TRP A 560 6.01 -27.97 5.76
C TRP A 560 4.55 -27.47 5.73
N ASP A 561 3.95 -27.33 4.55
CA ASP A 561 2.57 -26.87 4.37
C ASP A 561 1.57 -28.03 4.33
N LEU A 562 2.01 -29.23 4.73
CA LEU A 562 1.20 -30.43 4.73
C LEU A 562 -0.03 -30.29 5.64
N ASP A 563 0.03 -29.56 6.75
CA ASP A 563 -1.10 -29.52 7.69
C ASP A 563 -2.35 -28.80 7.14
N ASN A 564 -2.20 -27.93 6.13
CA ASN A 564 -3.32 -27.21 5.53
C ASN A 564 -4.13 -28.04 4.52
N CYS A 565 -3.50 -29.04 3.92
CA CYS A 565 -4.03 -29.75 2.77
C CYS A 565 -4.97 -30.96 3.04
N PRO A 566 -4.73 -31.84 4.03
CA PRO A 566 -5.45 -33.09 4.23
C PRO A 566 -6.96 -32.95 4.29
N GLU A 567 -7.66 -34.07 4.16
CA GLU A 567 -9.12 -34.09 4.30
C GLU A 567 -9.54 -33.47 5.67
N GLY A 568 -10.42 -32.48 5.61
CA GLY A 568 -10.84 -31.66 6.76
C GLY A 568 -9.91 -30.49 7.12
N GLY A 569 -8.82 -30.29 6.36
CA GLY A 569 -7.88 -29.19 6.50
C GLY A 569 -8.40 -27.85 5.98
N ALA A 570 -7.54 -26.83 6.04
CA ALA A 570 -7.91 -25.46 5.71
C ALA A 570 -8.40 -25.28 4.27
N PHE A 571 -7.75 -25.92 3.29
CA PHE A 571 -8.15 -25.76 1.88
C PHE A 571 -9.48 -26.41 1.55
N GLN A 572 -9.77 -27.58 2.15
CA GLN A 572 -11.08 -28.20 2.00
C GLN A 572 -12.16 -27.34 2.66
N ALA A 573 -11.91 -26.83 3.87
CA ALA A 573 -12.86 -25.97 4.58
C ALA A 573 -13.18 -24.68 3.79
N ASP A 574 -12.18 -24.07 3.18
CA ASP A 574 -12.34 -22.90 2.30
C ASP A 574 -13.26 -23.22 1.11
N LEU A 575 -12.98 -24.32 0.38
CA LEU A 575 -13.81 -24.77 -0.74
C LEU A 575 -15.25 -25.11 -0.31
N GLU A 576 -15.43 -25.82 0.80
CA GLU A 576 -16.74 -26.18 1.34
C GLU A 576 -17.58 -24.95 1.71
N SER A 577 -16.93 -23.90 2.23
CA SER A 577 -17.60 -22.63 2.56
C SER A 577 -18.27 -21.96 1.35
N LEU A 578 -17.80 -22.27 0.14
CA LEU A 578 -18.25 -21.73 -1.14
C LEU A 578 -19.23 -22.68 -1.86
N ASN A 579 -19.58 -23.82 -1.25
CA ASN A 579 -20.37 -24.88 -1.87
C ASN A 579 -19.81 -25.31 -3.25
N TYR A 580 -18.49 -25.48 -3.34
CA TYR A 580 -17.77 -25.65 -4.62
C TYR A 580 -18.29 -26.76 -5.55
N GLN A 581 -18.96 -27.78 -5.01
CA GLN A 581 -19.54 -28.90 -5.77
C GLN A 581 -20.92 -28.59 -6.39
N GLN A 582 -21.47 -27.39 -6.17
CA GLN A 582 -22.76 -26.95 -6.72
C GLN A 582 -22.58 -25.71 -7.60
N ASP A 583 -23.58 -25.42 -8.43
CA ASP A 583 -23.62 -24.17 -9.18
C ASP A 583 -23.71 -22.96 -8.21
N PRO A 584 -23.02 -21.84 -8.51
CA PRO A 584 -22.30 -21.59 -9.77
C PRO A 584 -20.86 -22.12 -9.81
N TRP A 585 -20.27 -22.51 -8.67
CA TRP A 585 -18.87 -22.91 -8.56
C TRP A 585 -18.49 -24.14 -9.37
N ALA A 586 -19.28 -25.22 -9.31
CA ALA A 586 -18.98 -26.46 -10.04
C ALA A 586 -18.95 -26.27 -11.56
N SER A 587 -19.76 -25.32 -12.07
CA SER A 587 -19.77 -24.96 -13.48
C SER A 587 -18.63 -24.01 -13.86
N ALA A 588 -18.24 -23.09 -12.97
CA ALA A 588 -17.18 -22.11 -13.22
C ALA A 588 -15.78 -22.72 -13.12
N TYR A 589 -15.55 -23.58 -12.12
CA TYR A 589 -14.26 -24.20 -11.81
C TYR A 589 -14.40 -25.73 -11.74
N PRO A 590 -14.68 -26.41 -12.86
CA PRO A 590 -14.98 -27.84 -12.86
C PRO A 590 -13.85 -28.69 -12.28
N ASP A 591 -12.59 -28.28 -12.46
CA ASP A 591 -11.42 -29.04 -12.00
C ASP A 591 -11.35 -29.16 -10.47
N VAL A 592 -11.90 -28.17 -9.74
CA VAL A 592 -11.87 -28.15 -8.27
C VAL A 592 -12.81 -29.19 -7.64
N VAL A 593 -13.81 -29.65 -8.40
CA VAL A 593 -14.80 -30.65 -7.95
C VAL A 593 -14.13 -32.03 -7.79
N TYR A 594 -13.08 -32.31 -8.56
CA TYR A 594 -12.47 -33.64 -8.65
C TYR A 594 -11.25 -33.84 -7.74
N ILE A 595 -10.82 -32.81 -6.99
CA ILE A 595 -9.61 -32.86 -6.14
C ILE A 595 -9.62 -34.07 -5.19
N TRP A 596 -10.80 -34.49 -4.74
CA TRP A 596 -11.01 -35.56 -3.76
C TRP A 596 -11.54 -36.86 -4.34
N ASP A 597 -11.68 -36.99 -5.67
CA ASP A 597 -12.34 -38.13 -6.32
C ASP A 597 -11.52 -39.45 -6.24
N GLY A 598 -10.29 -39.38 -5.74
CA GLY A 598 -9.38 -40.52 -5.59
C GLY A 598 -8.80 -40.99 -6.93
N GLY A 599 -8.07 -42.12 -6.90
CA GLY A 599 -7.36 -42.62 -8.08
C GLY A 599 -5.99 -41.96 -8.26
N ASP A 600 -5.79 -41.25 -9.38
CA ASP A 600 -4.53 -40.54 -9.69
C ASP A 600 -4.47 -39.14 -9.05
N GLU A 601 -5.60 -38.62 -8.56
CA GLU A 601 -5.69 -37.35 -7.83
C GLU A 601 -5.08 -37.48 -6.43
N LYS A 602 -4.14 -36.58 -6.13
CA LYS A 602 -3.41 -36.47 -4.87
C LYS A 602 -3.51 -35.03 -4.38
N PRO A 603 -4.50 -34.69 -3.55
CA PRO A 603 -4.81 -33.31 -3.16
C PRO A 603 -3.57 -32.44 -2.82
N CYS A 604 -2.65 -32.96 -2.01
CA CYS A 604 -1.48 -32.24 -1.50
C CYS A 604 -0.26 -32.26 -2.43
N THR A 605 -0.35 -33.00 -3.54
CA THR A 605 0.70 -32.99 -4.55
C THR A 605 0.37 -31.88 -5.53
N PRO A 606 1.37 -31.09 -5.97
CA PRO A 606 1.12 -30.16 -7.06
C PRO A 606 0.86 -30.97 -8.34
N GLN A 607 -0.33 -30.84 -8.92
CA GLN A 607 -0.74 -31.59 -10.12
C GLN A 607 -1.33 -30.66 -11.17
N HIS A 608 -1.30 -31.12 -12.42
CA HIS A 608 -1.95 -30.46 -13.57
C HIS A 608 -1.45 -29.03 -13.86
N ASN A 609 -0.30 -28.64 -13.34
CA ASN A 609 0.34 -27.40 -13.74
C ASN A 609 0.94 -27.55 -15.14
N GLU A 610 0.85 -26.48 -15.93
CA GLU A 610 1.36 -26.43 -17.30
C GLU A 610 2.45 -25.35 -17.43
N PHE A 611 3.67 -25.75 -17.76
CA PHE A 611 4.80 -24.87 -18.06
C PHE A 611 5.16 -25.01 -19.53
N THR A 612 4.59 -24.15 -20.38
CA THR A 612 4.65 -24.31 -21.84
C THR A 612 5.11 -23.06 -22.58
N SER A 613 5.84 -23.25 -23.67
CA SER A 613 6.21 -22.16 -24.61
C SER A 613 6.94 -20.96 -24.00
N ASN A 614 7.51 -21.11 -22.80
CA ASN A 614 8.25 -20.03 -22.14
C ASN A 614 9.65 -19.88 -22.77
N SER A 615 10.16 -18.65 -22.81
CA SER A 615 11.48 -18.33 -23.35
C SER A 615 12.40 -17.78 -22.26
N PHE A 616 13.53 -18.45 -22.04
CA PHE A 616 14.52 -18.11 -21.03
C PHE A 616 15.82 -17.68 -21.70
N CYS A 617 16.31 -16.50 -21.35
CA CYS A 617 17.56 -15.97 -21.86
C CYS A 617 18.48 -15.52 -20.73
N ARG A 618 19.71 -16.05 -20.72
CA ARG A 618 20.72 -15.77 -19.69
C ARG A 618 20.20 -15.97 -18.26
N CYS A 619 19.31 -16.94 -18.06
CA CYS A 619 18.84 -17.32 -16.74
C CYS A 619 19.75 -18.38 -16.11
N GLY A 620 20.00 -18.31 -14.80
CA GLY A 620 20.78 -19.32 -14.09
C GLY A 620 20.09 -20.71 -14.08
N SER A 621 18.76 -20.72 -14.12
CA SER A 621 17.93 -21.90 -14.39
C SER A 621 16.68 -21.53 -15.19
N ALA A 622 16.15 -22.47 -15.98
CA ALA A 622 14.90 -22.28 -16.73
C ALA A 622 13.68 -22.65 -15.88
N VAL A 623 13.26 -23.92 -15.90
CA VAL A 623 12.25 -24.48 -14.98
C VAL A 623 12.95 -25.44 -14.01
N ALA A 624 13.00 -25.08 -12.74
CA ALA A 624 13.59 -25.86 -11.66
C ALA A 624 12.48 -26.44 -10.77
N ALA A 625 12.18 -27.73 -10.99
CA ALA A 625 11.27 -28.50 -10.14
C ALA A 625 12.06 -29.18 -9.02
N TYR A 626 11.58 -29.07 -7.78
CA TYR A 626 12.20 -29.66 -6.60
C TYR A 626 11.32 -30.74 -5.96
N ASP A 627 11.97 -31.65 -5.24
CA ASP A 627 11.33 -32.65 -4.39
C ASP A 627 10.34 -33.60 -5.09
N GLY A 628 10.42 -33.74 -6.41
CA GLY A 628 9.50 -34.56 -7.20
C GLY A 628 8.25 -33.83 -7.65
N ALA A 629 8.23 -32.49 -7.56
CA ALA A 629 7.13 -31.66 -8.05
C ALA A 629 6.87 -31.84 -9.56
N GLU A 630 7.85 -32.28 -10.35
CA GLU A 630 7.69 -32.52 -11.79
C GLU A 630 6.70 -33.63 -12.14
N ASN A 631 6.37 -34.52 -11.18
CA ASN A 631 5.44 -35.62 -11.41
C ASN A 631 4.02 -35.08 -11.59
N ASP A 632 3.26 -35.65 -12.53
CA ASP A 632 1.86 -35.29 -12.80
C ASP A 632 1.66 -33.83 -13.29
N ASN A 633 2.73 -33.18 -13.78
CA ASN A 633 2.72 -31.83 -14.37
C ASN A 633 3.27 -31.84 -15.81
N THR A 634 2.89 -30.84 -16.61
CA THR A 634 3.34 -30.71 -18.01
C THR A 634 4.43 -29.67 -18.14
N ILE A 635 5.64 -30.09 -18.54
CA ILE A 635 6.75 -29.18 -18.87
C ILE A 635 7.21 -29.48 -20.29
N LYS A 636 6.87 -28.61 -21.26
CA LYS A 636 7.19 -28.84 -22.69
C LYS A 636 7.36 -27.54 -23.46
N ASP A 637 8.01 -27.62 -24.62
CA ASP A 637 8.12 -26.53 -25.59
C ASP A 637 8.75 -25.23 -25.04
N ASN A 638 9.51 -25.31 -23.94
CA ASN A 638 10.22 -24.18 -23.35
C ASN A 638 11.58 -23.99 -24.06
N LEU A 639 11.87 -22.74 -24.47
CA LEU A 639 13.10 -22.36 -25.16
C LEU A 639 14.12 -21.80 -24.17
N VAL A 640 15.34 -22.31 -24.18
CA VAL A 640 16.47 -21.79 -23.38
C VAL A 640 17.58 -21.34 -24.33
N VAL A 641 18.01 -20.09 -24.21
CA VAL A 641 19.07 -19.49 -25.03
C VAL A 641 20.09 -18.74 -24.18
N ASP A 642 21.36 -18.83 -24.56
CA ASP A 642 22.45 -18.13 -23.85
C ASP A 642 22.71 -16.72 -24.41
N ASP A 643 22.40 -16.49 -25.70
CA ASP A 643 22.58 -15.21 -26.39
C ASP A 643 21.24 -14.71 -26.96
N CYS A 644 20.72 -13.64 -26.35
CA CYS A 644 19.63 -12.79 -26.83
C CYS A 644 19.97 -11.31 -26.52
#